data_AF-A0A533SC38-F1
#
_entry.id   AF-A0A533SC38-F1
#
_cell.length_a   1.000
_cell.length_b   1.000
_cell.length_c   1.000
_cell.angle_alpha   90.00
_cell.angle_beta   90.00
_cell.angle_gamma   90.00
#
_symmetry.space_group_name_H-M   'P 1'
#
loop_
_entity.id
_entity.type
_entity.pdbx_description
1 polymer ?
#
loop_
_entity_poly.entity_id
_entity_poly.type
_entity_poly.pdbx_seq_one_letter_code
_entity_poly.pdbx_strand_id
1 'polypeptide(L)'
;MKRFKAQKACLLLILVLSVFIVLPGCGGGDDTCTVSSVKAITSFSFSGFPGNAGTVNEPAKTIDVTLPFGTDVTNLIATFTATGTGVRVGSAIQTSGTTPNNFTTPVAYTVTAADGSTATYTVNVTVAPISAKAITAFSFVGFPGFNGVINEPAKTIAVTLPFGTDVTNLIATFTTTGTGVLVGSAVQTSGTTPNSFTSPVAYTVTAGDTSTAIYTVMVTVAPISAKAITAFSFVGFPGVNGVISEPAKTIAVTLPFGTNVTNLIATFTTTGTGVRVGTSSQTSGSTPNDFTSPLFYTVTATDGSSVTYTVNVTVAPNSAKAITAFSFIGHPGAVGTIADSVSPKTITVPVTRGTDVTNLIATFTTTGTVVKVGTVVQTSTVTANDFSTPVSYVVTAADSSTVTYNVTVVVTNAPELGAIAPFGGFGGPAGMTNQGLLTVINGDTGTTGASTLMTGFHDLGGNVYTETPLNQGFVNGTIHTATAPPGSVPGVVAAAAALAAQTAFDNLSPASLPGGTDPGAGQLGGLTLAPGIYQAAGGSFLLTGSDLTLDGGGDPNAVFVFQMATTLTVGGPGAPRSIILTNGAQAKNVFWYVGSAATINAAGGGTMVGTIIASAGVSFSTAGNVEIVTLNGRAIGLNASVTLVNTVINVPAP
;
A
#
# COMPACT_ATOMS: atom_id res chain seq x y z
N MET A 1 -37.20 69.05 10.93
CA MET A 1 -37.03 70.48 10.56
C MET A 1 -37.04 70.64 9.04
N LYS A 2 -38.02 71.36 8.48
CA LYS A 2 -37.97 72.00 7.14
C LYS A 2 -38.94 73.21 7.16
N ARG A 3 -38.78 74.14 6.21
CA ARG A 3 -39.10 75.58 6.37
C ARG A 3 -40.60 75.96 6.37
N PHE A 4 -40.89 77.11 7.00
CA PHE A 4 -42.19 77.81 7.12
C PHE A 4 -42.44 78.81 5.96
N LYS A 5 -43.66 79.39 5.90
CA LYS A 5 -44.28 80.36 4.92
C LYS A 5 -45.13 79.69 3.81
N ALA A 6 -46.21 80.27 3.25
CA ALA A 6 -47.19 81.34 3.59
C ALA A 6 -48.31 81.31 2.48
N GLN A 7 -49.37 82.14 2.33
CA GLN A 7 -49.92 83.34 3.00
C GLN A 7 -51.41 83.56 2.57
N LYS A 8 -52.24 84.27 3.36
CA LYS A 8 -53.61 84.81 3.05
C LYS A 8 -54.74 83.76 2.87
N ALA A 9 -56.04 83.95 3.16
CA ALA A 9 -56.95 85.08 3.50
C ALA A 9 -57.94 85.50 2.39
N CYS A 10 -59.24 85.18 2.60
CA CYS A 10 -60.46 85.65 1.91
C CYS A 10 -61.66 85.19 2.80
N LEU A 11 -62.72 85.91 3.21
CA LEU A 11 -63.42 87.16 2.87
C LEU A 11 -64.74 86.98 2.08
N LEU A 12 -65.85 86.78 2.80
CA LEU A 12 -67.23 87.31 2.58
C LEU A 12 -68.13 86.80 3.74
N LEU A 13 -68.98 87.51 4.51
CA LEU A 13 -69.56 88.88 4.57
C LEU A 13 -71.04 88.96 4.10
N ILE A 14 -71.92 89.52 4.96
CA ILE A 14 -73.36 89.83 4.76
C ILE A 14 -74.26 88.56 4.74
N LEU A 15 -75.49 88.49 5.30
CA LEU A 15 -76.47 89.51 5.71
C LEU A 15 -77.00 89.31 7.14
N VAL A 16 -77.12 90.41 7.89
CA VAL A 16 -78.15 90.57 8.94
C VAL A 16 -78.98 91.78 8.54
N LEU A 17 -80.29 91.63 8.46
CA LEU A 17 -81.22 92.75 8.29
C LEU A 17 -82.47 92.51 9.14
N SER A 18 -82.73 93.43 10.05
CA SER A 18 -83.95 93.54 10.85
C SER A 18 -84.58 94.92 10.59
N VAL A 19 -85.71 95.20 11.24
CA VAL A 19 -86.52 96.46 11.16
C VAL A 19 -87.44 96.54 9.92
N PHE A 20 -88.68 97.04 9.98
CA PHE A 20 -89.82 96.98 10.95
C PHE A 20 -91.03 97.71 10.30
N ILE A 21 -92.27 97.54 10.81
CA ILE A 21 -93.51 98.31 10.44
C ILE A 21 -94.04 97.87 9.04
N VAL A 22 -95.34 97.62 8.78
CA VAL A 22 -96.57 98.39 9.12
C VAL A 22 -97.74 97.53 9.64
N LEU A 23 -98.62 98.17 10.41
CA LEU A 23 -99.96 97.74 10.87
C LEU A 23 -101.06 98.03 9.80
N PRO A 24 -102.36 97.78 10.07
CA PRO A 24 -103.01 96.61 10.67
C PRO A 24 -104.07 95.99 9.72
N GLY A 25 -104.55 94.77 10.01
CA GLY A 25 -105.66 94.11 9.28
C GLY A 25 -106.79 93.67 10.22
N CYS A 26 -108.04 93.97 9.87
CA CYS A 26 -109.23 93.62 10.67
C CYS A 26 -109.92 92.35 10.14
N GLY A 27 -110.43 91.51 11.04
CA GLY A 27 -111.23 90.32 10.72
C GLY A 27 -111.23 89.34 11.89
N GLY A 28 -112.41 88.99 12.41
CA GLY A 28 -112.56 88.07 13.55
C GLY A 28 -113.02 86.68 13.12
N GLY A 29 -112.59 85.66 13.85
CA GLY A 29 -113.02 84.27 13.75
C GLY A 29 -112.29 83.41 14.78
N ASP A 30 -112.99 82.47 15.43
CA ASP A 30 -112.37 81.53 16.36
C ASP A 30 -111.58 80.47 15.57
N ASP A 31 -110.29 80.32 15.88
CA ASP A 31 -109.43 79.30 15.26
C ASP A 31 -108.58 78.62 16.35
N THR A 32 -108.88 77.35 16.64
CA THR A 32 -108.23 76.59 17.72
C THR A 32 -106.91 75.98 17.23
N CYS A 33 -105.81 76.67 17.53
CA CYS A 33 -104.46 76.25 17.14
C CYS A 33 -104.13 74.84 17.67
N THR A 34 -104.13 73.85 16.77
CA THR A 34 -103.84 72.44 17.08
C THR A 34 -102.33 72.21 17.08
N VAL A 35 -101.76 72.08 18.28
CA VAL A 35 -100.33 71.79 18.47
C VAL A 35 -99.98 70.35 18.10
N SER A 36 -98.83 70.17 17.44
CA SER A 36 -98.43 68.88 16.85
C SER A 36 -97.90 67.88 17.89
N SER A 37 -98.30 66.62 17.74
CA SER A 37 -98.00 65.51 18.66
C SER A 37 -96.83 64.62 18.24
N VAL A 38 -96.09 64.98 17.18
CA VAL A 38 -94.99 64.17 16.62
C VAL A 38 -93.71 64.24 17.48
N LYS A 39 -93.08 63.08 17.68
CA LYS A 39 -91.97 62.85 18.63
C LYS A 39 -91.16 61.59 18.30
N ALA A 40 -90.87 61.42 17.01
CA ALA A 40 -90.03 60.36 16.49
C ALA A 40 -88.55 60.75 16.57
N ILE A 41 -87.65 59.79 16.79
CA ILE A 41 -86.27 59.88 16.30
C ILE A 41 -86.28 59.13 14.95
N THR A 42 -85.86 59.78 13.87
CA THR A 42 -85.93 59.21 12.50
C THR A 42 -84.56 58.80 11.96
N SER A 43 -83.48 59.26 12.55
CA SER A 43 -82.13 58.76 12.33
C SER A 43 -81.26 58.96 13.58
N PHE A 44 -80.27 58.09 13.76
CA PHE A 44 -79.31 58.16 14.86
C PHE A 44 -77.97 57.57 14.41
N SER A 45 -76.87 58.16 14.84
CA SER A 45 -75.49 57.72 14.56
C SER A 45 -74.53 58.39 15.54
N PHE A 46 -73.25 58.02 15.54
CA PHE A 46 -72.23 58.72 16.32
C PHE A 46 -71.25 59.49 15.45
N SER A 47 -70.86 60.67 15.91
CA SER A 47 -69.81 61.47 15.27
C SER A 47 -68.50 60.67 15.23
N GLY A 48 -67.83 60.67 14.08
CA GLY A 48 -66.68 59.80 13.79
C GLY A 48 -67.03 58.40 13.25
N PHE A 49 -68.29 57.95 13.36
CA PHE A 49 -68.72 56.60 12.95
C PHE A 49 -69.88 56.61 11.92
N PRO A 50 -69.74 57.31 10.78
CA PRO A 50 -70.84 57.46 9.80
C PRO A 50 -71.24 56.14 9.11
N GLY A 51 -70.37 55.12 9.11
CA GLY A 51 -70.68 53.78 8.61
C GLY A 51 -71.46 52.90 9.60
N ASN A 52 -71.65 53.36 10.84
CA ASN A 52 -72.27 52.62 11.93
C ASN A 52 -73.57 53.33 12.38
N ALA A 53 -74.51 53.47 11.44
CA ALA A 53 -75.82 54.05 11.72
C ALA A 53 -76.60 53.17 12.73
N GLY A 54 -77.35 53.83 13.63
CA GLY A 54 -78.20 53.16 14.60
C GLY A 54 -79.47 52.64 13.95
N THR A 55 -79.81 51.37 14.22
CA THR A 55 -81.07 50.76 13.77
C THR A 55 -82.18 51.24 14.68
N VAL A 56 -83.00 52.17 14.21
CA VAL A 56 -84.14 52.71 14.96
C VAL A 56 -85.35 51.77 14.84
N ASN A 57 -85.81 51.25 15.98
CA ASN A 57 -87.03 50.45 16.09
C ASN A 57 -88.18 51.34 16.61
N GLU A 58 -88.90 51.97 15.68
CA GLU A 58 -89.94 52.96 16.01
C GLU A 58 -91.11 52.39 16.86
N PRO A 59 -91.59 51.14 16.67
CA PRO A 59 -92.56 50.52 17.58
C PRO A 59 -92.01 50.20 18.99
N ALA A 60 -90.79 49.67 19.10
CA ALA A 60 -90.21 49.26 20.39
C ALA A 60 -89.53 50.41 21.15
N LYS A 61 -89.32 51.55 20.48
CA LYS A 61 -88.52 52.68 20.99
C LYS A 61 -87.10 52.29 21.41
N THR A 62 -86.44 51.45 20.61
CA THR A 62 -85.00 51.16 20.75
C THR A 62 -84.20 51.73 19.59
N ILE A 63 -82.92 51.99 19.84
CA ILE A 63 -81.94 52.37 18.81
C ILE A 63 -80.68 51.57 19.06
N ASP A 64 -80.41 50.61 18.19
CA ASP A 64 -79.33 49.64 18.37
C ASP A 64 -78.14 49.99 17.47
N VAL A 65 -76.97 50.23 18.08
CA VAL A 65 -75.73 50.63 17.38
C VAL A 65 -74.61 49.63 17.67
N THR A 66 -73.91 49.18 16.63
CA THR A 66 -72.66 48.39 16.77
C THR A 66 -71.49 49.19 16.21
N LEU A 67 -70.50 49.44 17.06
CA LEU A 67 -69.28 50.21 16.79
C LEU A 67 -68.06 49.29 16.60
N PRO A 68 -67.00 49.75 15.90
CA PRO A 68 -65.79 48.95 15.69
C PRO A 68 -65.08 48.55 16.99
N PHE A 69 -64.32 47.44 16.95
CA PHE A 69 -63.52 46.98 18.09
C PHE A 69 -62.62 48.09 18.66
N GLY A 70 -62.55 48.17 19.99
CA GLY A 70 -61.72 49.15 20.70
C GLY A 70 -62.30 50.56 20.77
N THR A 71 -63.53 50.78 20.29
CA THR A 71 -64.22 52.09 20.42
C THR A 71 -64.52 52.40 21.89
N ASP A 72 -64.07 53.56 22.36
CA ASP A 72 -64.46 54.12 23.66
C ASP A 72 -65.90 54.63 23.61
N VAL A 73 -66.78 54.06 24.44
CA VAL A 73 -68.20 54.40 24.51
C VAL A 73 -68.53 55.43 25.61
N THR A 74 -67.54 55.90 26.37
CA THR A 74 -67.76 56.74 27.57
C THR A 74 -68.14 58.20 27.29
N ASN A 75 -67.89 58.69 26.07
CA ASN A 75 -68.04 60.11 25.72
C ASN A 75 -68.47 60.31 24.25
N LEU A 76 -69.44 59.54 23.78
CA LEU A 76 -69.88 59.56 22.37
C LEU A 76 -70.85 60.71 22.10
N ILE A 77 -70.61 61.47 21.03
CA ILE A 77 -71.47 62.54 20.54
C ILE A 77 -72.43 61.97 19.50
N ALA A 78 -73.74 62.01 19.79
CA ALA A 78 -74.77 61.49 18.90
C ALA A 78 -75.20 62.51 17.84
N THR A 79 -75.29 62.07 16.59
CA THR A 79 -75.90 62.81 15.48
C THR A 79 -77.23 62.13 15.13
N PHE A 80 -78.33 62.82 15.42
CA PHE A 80 -79.69 62.31 15.28
C PHE A 80 -80.62 63.33 14.62
N THR A 81 -81.71 62.84 14.02
CA THR A 81 -82.84 63.65 13.57
C THR A 81 -84.06 63.29 14.40
N ALA A 82 -84.78 64.29 14.92
CA ALA A 82 -86.02 64.09 15.68
C ALA A 82 -87.11 65.03 15.16
N THR A 83 -88.39 64.61 15.26
CA THR A 83 -89.54 65.41 14.81
C THR A 83 -90.18 66.26 15.90
N GLY A 84 -89.79 66.06 17.16
CA GLY A 84 -90.26 66.85 18.30
C GLY A 84 -89.57 68.21 18.44
N THR A 85 -90.10 69.05 19.34
CA THR A 85 -89.60 70.40 19.67
C THR A 85 -88.32 70.40 20.51
N GLY A 86 -87.96 69.26 21.11
CA GLY A 86 -86.72 69.10 21.86
C GLY A 86 -86.42 67.65 22.22
N VAL A 87 -85.15 67.38 22.55
CA VAL A 87 -84.66 66.06 22.97
C VAL A 87 -83.83 66.21 24.25
N ARG A 88 -83.95 65.26 25.18
CA ARG A 88 -83.21 65.23 26.46
C ARG A 88 -82.68 63.84 26.78
N VAL A 89 -81.62 63.79 27.59
CA VAL A 89 -81.22 62.58 28.35
C VAL A 89 -81.25 62.96 29.82
N GLY A 90 -82.15 62.32 30.58
CA GLY A 90 -82.51 62.80 31.92
C GLY A 90 -82.99 64.24 31.87
N SER A 91 -82.35 65.14 32.63
CA SER A 91 -82.62 66.58 32.61
C SER A 91 -81.85 67.34 31.52
N ALA A 92 -80.75 66.80 30.99
CA ALA A 92 -79.87 67.50 30.06
C ALA A 92 -80.49 67.63 28.66
N ILE A 93 -80.45 68.83 28.08
CA ILE A 93 -80.85 69.07 26.68
C ILE A 93 -79.81 68.44 25.76
N GLN A 94 -80.28 67.73 24.73
CA GLN A 94 -79.44 67.12 23.71
C GLN A 94 -79.49 67.93 22.42
N THR A 95 -78.32 68.25 21.89
CA THR A 95 -78.16 68.97 20.63
C THR A 95 -77.39 68.07 19.67
N SER A 96 -78.05 67.70 18.57
CA SER A 96 -77.52 66.78 17.57
C SER A 96 -76.13 67.20 17.08
N GLY A 97 -75.20 66.25 17.03
CA GLY A 97 -73.82 66.46 16.60
C GLY A 97 -72.93 67.23 17.59
N THR A 98 -73.42 67.58 18.80
CA THR A 98 -72.63 68.37 19.78
C THR A 98 -72.68 67.86 21.23
N THR A 99 -73.77 67.28 21.72
CA THR A 99 -73.84 66.82 23.12
C THR A 99 -73.31 65.38 23.31
N PRO A 100 -72.26 65.17 24.13
CA PRO A 100 -71.75 63.83 24.43
C PRO A 100 -72.58 63.14 25.52
N ASN A 101 -72.61 61.80 25.49
CA ASN A 101 -73.16 60.97 26.56
C ASN A 101 -72.29 59.72 26.75
N ASN A 102 -72.41 59.09 27.92
CA ASN A 102 -71.76 57.81 28.23
C ASN A 102 -72.71 56.64 27.91
N PHE A 103 -72.27 55.71 27.06
CA PHE A 103 -73.02 54.54 26.63
C PHE A 103 -72.44 53.20 27.15
N THR A 104 -71.69 53.20 28.26
CA THR A 104 -71.35 51.95 28.99
C THR A 104 -72.58 51.22 29.53
N THR A 105 -73.71 51.91 29.59
CA THR A 105 -75.06 51.37 29.85
C THR A 105 -76.03 51.99 28.84
N PRO A 106 -77.18 51.35 28.52
CA PRO A 106 -78.18 51.93 27.63
C PRO A 106 -78.64 53.33 28.04
N VAL A 107 -78.82 54.23 27.08
CA VAL A 107 -79.11 55.66 27.32
C VAL A 107 -80.50 56.03 26.84
N ALA A 108 -81.32 56.59 27.73
CA ALA A 108 -82.69 56.99 27.44
C ALA A 108 -82.77 58.42 26.86
N TYR A 109 -83.12 58.54 25.58
CA TYR A 109 -83.36 59.80 24.86
C TYR A 109 -84.86 60.12 24.82
N THR A 110 -85.30 61.12 25.59
CA THR A 110 -86.69 61.58 25.62
C THR A 110 -86.92 62.71 24.61
N VAL A 111 -87.78 62.48 23.63
CA VAL A 111 -88.27 63.50 22.67
C VAL A 111 -89.57 64.10 23.20
N THR A 112 -89.71 65.42 23.12
CA THR A 112 -90.93 66.18 23.46
C THR A 112 -91.58 66.74 22.19
N ALA A 113 -92.90 66.62 22.07
CA ALA A 113 -93.70 67.17 20.97
C ALA A 113 -94.17 68.62 21.26
N ALA A 114 -94.81 69.27 20.29
CA ALA A 114 -95.33 70.64 20.47
C ALA A 114 -96.58 70.68 21.38
N ASP A 115 -97.32 69.58 21.49
CA ASP A 115 -98.39 69.38 22.48
C ASP A 115 -97.89 69.08 23.91
N GLY A 116 -96.56 69.03 24.12
CA GLY A 116 -95.92 68.71 25.39
C GLY A 116 -95.82 67.22 25.73
N SER A 117 -96.41 66.33 24.91
CA SER A 117 -96.31 64.87 25.11
C SER A 117 -94.89 64.34 24.78
N THR A 118 -94.51 63.21 25.37
CA THR A 118 -93.13 62.69 25.28
C THR A 118 -93.06 61.23 24.79
N ALA A 119 -91.90 60.86 24.26
CA ALA A 119 -91.55 59.50 23.86
C ALA A 119 -90.07 59.24 24.14
N THR A 120 -89.74 58.10 24.75
CA THR A 120 -88.38 57.80 25.22
C THR A 120 -87.78 56.65 24.42
N TYR A 121 -86.62 56.89 23.82
CA TYR A 121 -85.86 55.90 23.02
C TYR A 121 -84.69 55.38 23.83
N THR A 122 -84.59 54.06 23.98
CA THR A 122 -83.43 53.40 24.62
C THR A 122 -82.36 53.14 23.58
N VAL A 123 -81.24 53.87 23.67
CA VAL A 123 -80.08 53.69 22.79
C VAL A 123 -79.16 52.63 23.39
N ASN A 124 -78.99 51.51 22.70
CA ASN A 124 -78.04 50.45 23.06
C ASN A 124 -76.79 50.57 22.18
N VAL A 125 -75.61 50.47 22.79
CA VAL A 125 -74.33 50.50 22.08
C VAL A 125 -73.56 49.22 22.36
N THR A 126 -73.10 48.59 21.29
CA THR A 126 -72.30 47.37 21.31
C THR A 126 -70.96 47.62 20.62
N VAL A 127 -69.88 47.04 21.14
CA VAL A 127 -68.54 47.12 20.53
C VAL A 127 -68.23 45.76 19.90
N ALA A 128 -67.88 45.76 18.61
CA ALA A 128 -67.56 44.52 17.89
C ALA A 128 -66.32 43.84 18.51
N PRO A 129 -66.28 42.50 18.61
CA PRO A 129 -65.13 41.77 19.12
C PRO A 129 -63.94 41.78 18.14
N ILE A 130 -62.73 41.47 18.64
CA ILE A 130 -61.50 41.47 17.85
C ILE A 130 -61.39 40.23 16.94
N SER A 131 -61.11 40.44 15.65
CA SER A 131 -61.04 39.40 14.61
C SER A 131 -59.62 38.87 14.33
N ALA A 132 -58.63 39.31 15.12
CA ALA A 132 -57.21 38.96 14.97
C ALA A 132 -56.91 37.53 15.43
N LYS A 133 -56.14 36.79 14.63
CA LYS A 133 -55.87 35.35 14.78
C LYS A 133 -54.61 34.91 14.02
N ALA A 134 -53.58 35.75 14.05
CA ALA A 134 -52.30 35.47 13.41
C ALA A 134 -51.38 34.67 14.34
N ILE A 135 -50.60 33.72 13.81
CA ILE A 135 -49.35 33.28 14.47
C ILE A 135 -48.22 34.21 13.98
N THR A 136 -47.52 34.86 14.90
CA THR A 136 -46.51 35.89 14.59
C THR A 136 -45.08 35.44 14.88
N ALA A 137 -44.90 34.39 15.68
CA ALA A 137 -43.64 33.70 15.89
C ALA A 137 -43.89 32.21 16.17
N PHE A 138 -42.96 31.35 15.75
CA PHE A 138 -43.00 29.91 15.99
C PHE A 138 -41.57 29.34 16.04
N SER A 139 -41.29 28.45 17.01
CA SER A 139 -40.04 27.71 17.17
C SER A 139 -40.27 26.50 18.10
N PHE A 140 -39.22 25.77 18.48
CA PHE A 140 -39.31 24.65 19.41
C PHE A 140 -38.42 24.82 20.64
N VAL A 141 -38.91 24.36 21.80
CA VAL A 141 -38.13 24.31 23.05
C VAL A 141 -36.90 23.44 22.84
N GLY A 142 -35.72 23.93 23.24
CA GLY A 142 -34.44 23.25 23.05
C GLY A 142 -33.73 23.53 21.71
N PHE A 143 -34.37 24.22 20.76
CA PHE A 143 -33.83 24.49 19.41
C PHE A 143 -33.66 26.00 19.13
N PRO A 144 -32.82 26.72 19.90
CA PRO A 144 -32.58 28.14 19.67
C PRO A 144 -31.96 28.39 18.28
N GLY A 145 -32.46 29.42 17.59
CA GLY A 145 -32.04 29.77 16.22
C GLY A 145 -32.83 29.09 15.11
N PHE A 146 -33.50 27.96 15.37
CA PHE A 146 -34.32 27.24 14.39
C PHE A 146 -35.77 27.75 14.39
N ASN A 147 -35.92 29.03 14.04
CA ASN A 147 -37.22 29.70 13.95
C ASN A 147 -38.01 29.21 12.73
N GLY A 148 -39.32 29.08 12.87
CA GLY A 148 -40.22 28.72 11.78
C GLY A 148 -40.44 29.87 10.80
N VAL A 149 -40.32 29.57 9.51
CA VAL A 149 -40.65 30.48 8.42
C VAL A 149 -42.17 30.51 8.24
N ILE A 150 -42.81 31.58 8.71
CA ILE A 150 -44.27 31.77 8.64
C ILE A 150 -44.65 32.41 7.30
N ASN A 151 -45.44 31.71 6.50
CA ASN A 151 -46.09 32.26 5.31
C ASN A 151 -47.54 32.62 5.67
N GLU A 152 -47.75 33.88 6.07
CA GLU A 152 -49.03 34.36 6.57
C GLU A 152 -50.18 34.31 5.52
N PRO A 153 -49.98 34.64 4.23
CA PRO A 153 -51.00 34.44 3.20
C PRO A 153 -51.37 32.97 2.95
N ALA A 154 -50.39 32.04 2.97
CA ALA A 154 -50.64 30.61 2.73
C ALA A 154 -51.03 29.83 4.00
N LYS A 155 -50.92 30.45 5.17
CA LYS A 155 -51.09 29.82 6.50
C LYS A 155 -50.23 28.56 6.67
N THR A 156 -48.96 28.63 6.28
CA THR A 156 -47.99 27.56 6.51
C THR A 156 -46.83 28.03 7.37
N ILE A 157 -46.24 27.11 8.13
CA ILE A 157 -45.04 27.36 8.95
C ILE A 157 -44.05 26.25 8.66
N ALA A 158 -42.89 26.57 8.09
CA ALA A 158 -41.84 25.60 7.79
C ALA A 158 -40.70 25.70 8.81
N VAL A 159 -40.30 24.58 9.41
CA VAL A 159 -39.16 24.48 10.34
C VAL A 159 -38.20 23.41 9.83
N THR A 160 -36.89 23.68 9.88
CA THR A 160 -35.84 22.68 9.66
C THR A 160 -34.99 22.59 10.92
N LEU A 161 -34.92 21.39 11.52
CA LEU A 161 -34.20 21.10 12.76
C LEU A 161 -32.87 20.36 12.49
N PRO A 162 -31.91 20.35 13.42
CA PRO A 162 -30.64 19.64 13.27
C PRO A 162 -30.80 18.15 12.92
N PHE A 163 -29.82 17.57 12.22
CA PHE A 163 -29.76 16.13 11.96
C PHE A 163 -29.91 15.31 13.25
N GLY A 164 -30.68 14.21 13.17
CA GLY A 164 -30.91 13.31 14.30
C GLY A 164 -31.94 13.80 15.32
N THR A 165 -32.59 14.95 15.09
CA THR A 165 -33.69 15.43 15.94
C THR A 165 -34.88 14.47 15.86
N ASP A 166 -35.33 13.99 17.03
CA ASP A 166 -36.60 13.28 17.16
C ASP A 166 -37.76 14.27 17.03
N VAL A 167 -38.65 14.03 16.05
CA VAL A 167 -39.81 14.89 15.76
C VAL A 167 -41.12 14.36 16.37
N THR A 168 -41.09 13.24 17.11
CA THR A 168 -42.30 12.58 17.63
C THR A 168 -42.94 13.28 18.84
N ASN A 169 -42.20 14.14 19.54
CA ASN A 169 -42.62 14.72 20.82
C ASN A 169 -42.08 16.15 21.04
N LEU A 170 -42.23 17.03 20.05
CA LEU A 170 -41.68 18.39 20.09
C LEU A 170 -42.64 19.38 20.77
N ILE A 171 -42.12 20.19 21.69
CA ILE A 171 -42.86 21.26 22.37
C ILE A 171 -42.67 22.59 21.63
N ALA A 172 -43.75 23.11 21.07
CA ALA A 172 -43.73 24.34 20.28
C ALA A 172 -43.80 25.60 21.15
N THR A 173 -42.94 26.58 20.85
CA THR A 173 -43.00 27.94 21.38
C THR A 173 -43.52 28.87 20.29
N PHE A 174 -44.65 29.52 20.53
CA PHE A 174 -45.30 30.40 19.55
C PHE A 174 -45.87 31.68 20.18
N THR A 175 -46.14 32.66 19.33
CA THR A 175 -46.85 33.90 19.68
C THR A 175 -48.04 34.07 18.75
N THR A 176 -49.19 34.46 19.30
CA THR A 176 -50.43 34.63 18.53
C THR A 176 -51.14 35.93 18.89
N THR A 177 -51.95 36.45 17.97
CA THR A 177 -52.89 37.55 18.23
C THR A 177 -54.32 37.07 18.56
N GLY A 178 -54.55 35.75 18.51
CA GLY A 178 -55.82 35.12 18.87
C GLY A 178 -55.99 34.92 20.38
N THR A 179 -57.20 34.53 20.78
CA THR A 179 -57.60 34.25 22.17
C THR A 179 -57.28 32.81 22.61
N GLY A 180 -57.01 31.91 21.67
CA GLY A 180 -56.63 30.52 21.96
C GLY A 180 -56.12 29.78 20.73
N VAL A 181 -55.44 28.66 20.95
CA VAL A 181 -54.87 27.81 19.89
C VAL A 181 -55.12 26.33 20.20
N LEU A 182 -55.55 25.55 19.20
CA LEU A 182 -55.82 24.12 19.28
C LEU A 182 -55.00 23.33 18.24
N VAL A 183 -54.70 22.07 18.53
CA VAL A 183 -54.35 21.05 17.52
C VAL A 183 -55.38 19.94 17.65
N GLY A 184 -56.19 19.73 16.59
CA GLY A 184 -57.42 18.95 16.71
C GLY A 184 -58.34 19.55 17.77
N SER A 185 -58.60 18.81 18.85
CA SER A 185 -59.34 19.27 20.03
C SER A 185 -58.44 19.65 21.23
N ALA A 186 -57.12 19.45 21.15
CA ALA A 186 -56.20 19.65 22.26
C ALA A 186 -55.72 21.10 22.36
N VAL A 187 -55.90 21.73 23.53
CA VAL A 187 -55.45 23.10 23.81
C VAL A 187 -53.92 23.18 23.79
N GLN A 188 -53.41 24.12 23.02
CA GLN A 188 -51.97 24.37 22.88
C GLN A 188 -51.55 25.55 23.76
N THR A 189 -50.71 25.26 24.74
CA THR A 189 -50.04 26.27 25.56
C THR A 189 -48.60 26.40 25.07
N SER A 190 -48.24 27.63 24.68
CA SER A 190 -46.92 27.95 24.14
C SER A 190 -45.80 27.60 25.12
N GLY A 191 -44.81 26.85 24.65
CA GLY A 191 -43.66 26.40 25.45
C GLY A 191 -43.94 25.20 26.38
N THR A 192 -45.14 24.60 26.38
CA THR A 192 -45.45 23.44 27.24
C THR A 192 -46.13 22.26 26.54
N THR A 193 -46.99 22.47 25.53
CA THR A 193 -47.74 21.35 24.92
C THR A 193 -46.91 20.65 23.82
N PRO A 194 -46.64 19.32 23.93
CA PRO A 194 -45.94 18.56 22.90
C PRO A 194 -46.88 18.09 21.78
N ASN A 195 -46.33 17.94 20.57
CA ASN A 195 -47.00 17.29 19.43
C ASN A 195 -45.98 16.44 18.63
N SER A 196 -46.49 15.43 17.90
CA SER A 196 -45.69 14.73 16.88
C SER A 196 -45.76 15.48 15.56
N PHE A 197 -44.61 15.71 14.93
CA PHE A 197 -44.47 16.30 13.60
C PHE A 197 -43.90 15.31 12.57
N THR A 198 -44.13 14.00 12.79
CA THR A 198 -43.90 12.96 11.75
C THR A 198 -44.78 13.15 10.51
N SER A 199 -45.84 13.96 10.63
CA SER A 199 -46.67 14.49 9.55
C SER A 199 -46.96 15.98 9.82
N PRO A 200 -47.38 16.78 8.82
CA PRO A 200 -47.73 18.18 9.05
C PRO A 200 -48.87 18.36 10.06
N VAL A 201 -48.74 19.32 10.98
CA VAL A 201 -49.66 19.53 12.12
C VAL A 201 -50.49 20.79 11.92
N ALA A 202 -51.80 20.69 12.07
CA ALA A 202 -52.73 21.81 11.92
C ALA A 202 -52.99 22.53 13.26
N TYR A 203 -52.49 23.76 13.37
CA TYR A 203 -52.70 24.67 14.51
C TYR A 203 -53.86 25.64 14.22
N THR A 204 -55.01 25.43 14.86
CA THR A 204 -56.19 26.28 14.74
C THR A 204 -56.14 27.42 15.76
N VAL A 205 -55.97 28.65 15.29
CA VAL A 205 -56.06 29.87 16.11
C VAL A 205 -57.49 30.41 16.10
N THR A 206 -58.03 30.76 17.27
CA THR A 206 -59.35 31.38 17.44
C THR A 206 -59.19 32.87 17.77
N ALA A 207 -60.03 33.73 17.18
CA ALA A 207 -60.13 35.16 17.48
C ALA A 207 -61.18 35.46 18.57
N GLY A 208 -61.22 36.70 19.06
CA GLY A 208 -62.24 37.16 20.00
C GLY A 208 -63.66 37.21 19.41
N ASP A 209 -63.78 37.33 18.09
CA ASP A 209 -65.04 37.23 17.33
C ASP A 209 -65.48 35.77 17.05
N THR A 210 -64.80 34.79 17.66
CA THR A 210 -64.94 33.34 17.46
C THR A 210 -64.53 32.78 16.09
N SER A 211 -64.13 33.63 15.13
CA SER A 211 -63.63 33.16 13.84
C SER A 211 -62.24 32.50 13.99
N THR A 212 -61.91 31.57 13.08
CA THR A 212 -60.69 30.76 13.18
C THR A 212 -59.77 30.88 11.97
N ALA A 213 -58.49 30.51 12.15
CA ALA A 213 -57.48 30.39 11.10
C ALA A 213 -56.60 29.17 11.39
N ILE A 214 -56.35 28.33 10.38
CA ILE A 214 -55.61 27.07 10.54
C ILE A 214 -54.23 27.24 9.92
N TYR A 215 -53.17 27.00 10.70
CA TYR A 215 -51.78 27.02 10.27
C TYR A 215 -51.25 25.59 10.12
N THR A 216 -50.78 25.23 8.93
CA THR A 216 -50.12 23.94 8.71
C THR A 216 -48.63 24.06 9.01
N VAL A 217 -48.20 23.47 10.12
CA VAL A 217 -46.79 23.41 10.54
C VAL A 217 -46.13 22.16 9.95
N MET A 218 -45.07 22.36 9.18
CA MET A 218 -44.25 21.30 8.59
C MET A 218 -42.85 21.35 9.19
N VAL A 219 -42.43 20.24 9.80
CA VAL A 219 -41.07 20.08 10.35
C VAL A 219 -40.27 19.16 9.44
N THR A 220 -39.01 19.52 9.22
CA THR A 220 -38.03 18.76 8.46
C THR A 220 -36.77 18.59 9.31
N VAL A 221 -36.01 17.52 9.07
CA VAL A 221 -34.73 17.26 9.74
C VAL A 221 -33.63 17.44 8.72
N ALA A 222 -32.60 18.22 9.06
CA ALA A 222 -31.45 18.46 8.18
C ALA A 222 -30.72 17.14 7.89
N PRO A 223 -30.31 16.87 6.64
CA PRO A 223 -29.55 15.66 6.30
C PRO A 223 -28.14 15.68 6.90
N ILE A 224 -27.55 14.49 7.09
CA ILE A 224 -26.19 14.34 7.65
C ILE A 224 -25.11 14.73 6.63
N SER A 225 -24.12 15.49 7.10
CA SER A 225 -22.98 16.01 6.31
C SER A 225 -21.73 15.12 6.32
N ALA A 226 -21.85 13.88 6.81
CA ALA A 226 -20.77 12.91 6.94
C ALA A 226 -20.34 12.33 5.58
N LYS A 227 -19.03 12.27 5.34
CA LYS A 227 -18.41 11.93 4.04
C LYS A 227 -16.93 11.55 4.17
N ALA A 228 -16.57 10.90 5.27
CA ALA A 228 -15.19 10.47 5.49
C ALA A 228 -14.91 9.12 4.80
N ILE A 229 -13.67 8.86 4.41
CA ILE A 229 -13.17 7.48 4.19
C ILE A 229 -12.49 7.05 5.49
N THR A 230 -12.91 5.91 6.06
CA THR A 230 -12.46 5.43 7.38
C THR A 230 -11.59 4.18 7.31
N ALA A 231 -11.61 3.47 6.17
CA ALA A 231 -10.68 2.39 5.85
C ALA A 231 -10.44 2.36 4.33
N PHE A 232 -9.24 1.95 3.91
CA PHE A 232 -8.87 1.78 2.50
C PHE A 232 -7.79 0.70 2.37
N SER A 233 -7.92 -0.21 1.41
CA SER A 233 -6.96 -1.27 1.07
C SER A 233 -7.25 -1.79 -0.35
N PHE A 234 -6.57 -2.84 -0.80
CA PHE A 234 -6.78 -3.44 -2.12
C PHE A 234 -7.10 -4.94 -2.06
N VAL A 235 -7.99 -5.39 -2.94
CA VAL A 235 -8.31 -6.81 -3.12
C VAL A 235 -7.04 -7.56 -3.56
N GLY A 236 -6.75 -8.68 -2.91
CA GLY A 236 -5.53 -9.48 -3.14
C GLY A 236 -4.32 -9.11 -2.28
N PHE A 237 -4.39 -8.03 -1.49
CA PHE A 237 -3.26 -7.54 -0.67
C PHE A 237 -3.59 -7.55 0.83
N PRO A 238 -3.80 -8.73 1.45
CA PRO A 238 -4.12 -8.84 2.88
C PRO A 238 -3.01 -8.23 3.74
N GLY A 239 -3.40 -7.44 4.75
CA GLY A 239 -2.47 -6.73 5.63
C GLY A 239 -1.95 -5.39 5.09
N VAL A 240 -2.09 -5.10 3.79
CA VAL A 240 -1.67 -3.82 3.20
C VAL A 240 -2.80 -2.79 3.30
N ASN A 241 -2.87 -2.13 4.45
CA ASN A 241 -3.82 -1.05 4.72
C ASN A 241 -3.27 0.31 4.30
N GLY A 242 -4.14 1.17 3.74
CA GLY A 242 -3.81 2.55 3.41
C GLY A 242 -3.75 3.44 4.64
N VAL A 243 -2.72 4.29 4.73
CA VAL A 243 -2.59 5.32 5.74
C VAL A 243 -3.46 6.52 5.35
N ILE A 244 -4.54 6.75 6.08
CA ILE A 244 -5.50 7.83 5.83
C ILE A 244 -5.13 9.05 6.70
N SER A 245 -4.85 10.18 6.06
CA SER A 245 -4.73 11.48 6.74
C SER A 245 -6.02 12.27 6.55
N GLU A 246 -6.91 12.20 7.53
CA GLU A 246 -8.20 12.88 7.50
C GLU A 246 -8.09 14.43 7.41
N PRO A 247 -7.13 15.11 8.09
CA PRO A 247 -6.95 16.55 7.92
C PRO A 247 -6.41 16.96 6.54
N ALA A 248 -5.54 16.14 5.93
CA ALA A 248 -4.94 16.42 4.63
C ALA A 248 -5.76 15.90 3.44
N LYS A 249 -6.78 15.07 3.70
CA LYS A 249 -7.56 14.33 2.69
C LYS A 249 -6.66 13.54 1.73
N THR A 250 -5.65 12.86 2.29
CA THR A 250 -4.78 11.95 1.54
C THR A 250 -4.91 10.53 2.04
N ILE A 251 -4.72 9.57 1.14
CA ILE A 251 -4.56 8.15 1.44
C ILE A 251 -3.26 7.70 0.78
N ALA A 252 -2.38 7.04 1.51
CA ALA A 252 -1.12 6.50 1.00
C ALA A 252 -1.07 4.99 1.16
N VAL A 253 -0.76 4.25 0.10
CA VAL A 253 -0.66 2.78 0.10
C VAL A 253 0.65 2.35 -0.58
N THR A 254 1.46 1.56 0.10
CA THR A 254 2.68 0.94 -0.48
C THR A 254 2.42 -0.54 -0.71
N LEU A 255 2.33 -0.95 -1.97
CA LEU A 255 2.10 -2.33 -2.39
C LEU A 255 3.43 -3.11 -2.52
N PRO A 256 3.42 -4.46 -2.46
CA PRO A 256 4.63 -5.28 -2.62
C PRO A 256 5.34 -5.05 -3.96
N PHE A 257 6.66 -5.26 -3.99
CA PHE A 257 7.48 -5.15 -5.20
C PHE A 257 6.89 -5.96 -6.38
N GLY A 258 6.94 -5.39 -7.58
CA GLY A 258 6.43 -6.01 -8.80
C GLY A 258 4.90 -5.95 -8.99
N THR A 259 4.15 -5.36 -8.05
CA THR A 259 2.70 -5.18 -8.19
C THR A 259 2.35 -4.29 -9.38
N ASN A 260 1.50 -4.79 -10.29
CA ASN A 260 0.91 -3.98 -11.34
C ASN A 260 -0.20 -3.08 -10.77
N VAL A 261 -0.09 -1.76 -10.98
CA VAL A 261 -1.02 -0.75 -10.45
C VAL A 261 -2.11 -0.31 -11.43
N THR A 262 -2.10 -0.77 -12.69
CA THR A 262 -3.01 -0.26 -13.75
C THR A 262 -4.46 -0.75 -13.66
N ASN A 263 -4.77 -1.70 -12.77
CA ASN A 263 -6.09 -2.36 -12.71
C ASN A 263 -6.40 -2.86 -11.29
N LEU A 264 -6.22 -2.00 -10.28
CA LEU A 264 -6.40 -2.37 -8.86
C LEU A 264 -7.85 -2.14 -8.41
N ILE A 265 -8.41 -3.12 -7.70
CA ILE A 265 -9.74 -3.04 -7.09
C ILE A 265 -9.59 -2.61 -5.63
N ALA A 266 -10.06 -1.40 -5.31
CA ALA A 266 -9.97 -0.84 -3.97
C ALA A 266 -11.12 -1.32 -3.06
N THR A 267 -10.79 -1.68 -1.83
CA THR A 267 -11.75 -1.96 -0.75
C THR A 267 -11.70 -0.80 0.24
N PHE A 268 -12.83 -0.15 0.48
CA PHE A 268 -12.92 1.03 1.33
C PHE A 268 -14.21 1.07 2.16
N THR A 269 -14.16 1.76 3.29
CA THR A 269 -15.32 2.07 4.15
C THR A 269 -15.52 3.58 4.18
N THR A 270 -16.76 4.05 4.10
CA THR A 270 -17.09 5.48 4.12
C THR A 270 -18.30 5.78 5.00
N THR A 271 -18.39 7.02 5.49
CA THR A 271 -19.59 7.56 6.15
C THR A 271 -20.49 8.38 5.21
N GLY A 272 -20.12 8.50 3.93
CA GLY A 272 -20.96 9.12 2.88
C GLY A 272 -21.92 8.13 2.21
N THR A 273 -22.81 8.67 1.37
CA THR A 273 -23.82 7.90 0.61
C THR A 273 -23.30 7.32 -0.70
N GLY A 274 -22.16 7.79 -1.19
CA GLY A 274 -21.54 7.29 -2.41
C GLY A 274 -20.13 7.85 -2.64
N VAL A 275 -19.36 7.15 -3.47
CA VAL A 275 -17.97 7.48 -3.80
C VAL A 275 -17.78 7.43 -5.32
N ARG A 276 -17.00 8.36 -5.87
CA ARG A 276 -16.68 8.46 -7.31
C ARG A 276 -15.20 8.73 -7.55
N VAL A 277 -14.71 8.32 -8.72
CA VAL A 277 -13.44 8.79 -9.31
C VAL A 277 -13.79 9.42 -10.65
N GLY A 278 -13.54 10.73 -10.79
CA GLY A 278 -14.10 11.50 -11.90
C GLY A 278 -15.63 11.41 -11.93
N THR A 279 -16.18 10.99 -13.07
CA THR A 279 -17.63 10.74 -13.22
C THR A 279 -18.06 9.34 -12.73
N SER A 280 -17.15 8.37 -12.70
CA SER A 280 -17.43 6.95 -12.48
C SER A 280 -17.75 6.63 -11.01
N SER A 281 -18.84 5.90 -10.78
CA SER A 281 -19.21 5.42 -9.45
C SER A 281 -18.30 4.28 -8.99
N GLN A 282 -17.90 4.30 -7.72
CA GLN A 282 -16.99 3.33 -7.13
C GLN A 282 -17.74 2.40 -6.18
N THR A 283 -17.68 1.10 -6.45
CA THR A 283 -18.17 0.04 -5.57
C THR A 283 -16.99 -0.59 -4.85
N SER A 284 -16.97 -0.47 -3.53
CA SER A 284 -15.95 -1.04 -2.65
C SER A 284 -15.80 -2.54 -2.89
N GLY A 285 -14.57 -3.00 -3.14
CA GLY A 285 -14.25 -4.39 -3.45
C GLY A 285 -14.72 -4.86 -4.83
N SER A 286 -15.09 -3.97 -5.76
CA SER A 286 -15.52 -4.37 -7.12
C SER A 286 -15.06 -3.46 -8.26
N THR A 287 -14.92 -2.15 -8.08
CA THR A 287 -14.50 -1.24 -9.17
C THR A 287 -12.98 -1.20 -9.33
N PRO A 288 -12.41 -1.60 -10.49
CA PRO A 288 -10.99 -1.44 -10.77
C PRO A 288 -10.66 0.00 -11.21
N ASN A 289 -9.46 0.46 -10.88
CA ASN A 289 -8.92 1.74 -11.38
C ASN A 289 -7.40 1.63 -11.65
N ASP A 290 -6.87 2.57 -12.43
CA ASP A 290 -5.44 2.71 -12.72
C ASP A 290 -4.79 3.71 -11.74
N PHE A 291 -3.83 3.24 -10.95
CA PHE A 291 -3.10 4.06 -9.96
C PHE A 291 -1.65 4.35 -10.37
N THR A 292 -1.33 4.33 -11.68
CA THR A 292 -0.05 4.87 -12.21
C THR A 292 0.12 6.38 -11.97
N SER A 293 -0.96 7.07 -11.60
CA SER A 293 -0.96 8.45 -11.08
C SER A 293 -1.93 8.56 -9.90
N PRO A 294 -1.79 9.57 -9.02
CA PRO A 294 -2.70 9.75 -7.88
C PRO A 294 -4.16 9.92 -8.32
N LEU A 295 -5.07 9.19 -7.69
CA LEU A 295 -6.50 9.21 -8.00
C LEU A 295 -7.31 10.03 -7.00
N PHE A 296 -8.33 10.72 -7.51
CA PHE A 296 -9.19 11.60 -6.74
C PHE A 296 -10.53 10.91 -6.42
N TYR A 297 -10.64 10.42 -5.19
CA TYR A 297 -11.84 9.74 -4.65
C TYR A 297 -12.77 10.76 -3.99
N THR A 298 -13.82 11.18 -4.70
CA THR A 298 -14.83 12.11 -4.19
C THR A 298 -15.94 11.36 -3.46
N VAL A 299 -16.10 11.62 -2.17
CA VAL A 299 -17.19 11.12 -1.33
C VAL A 299 -18.30 12.15 -1.25
N THR A 300 -19.56 11.72 -1.38
CA THR A 300 -20.76 12.56 -1.22
C THR A 300 -21.50 12.22 0.07
N ALA A 301 -21.97 13.23 0.80
CA ALA A 301 -22.80 13.10 1.99
C ALA A 301 -24.31 13.11 1.66
N THR A 302 -25.17 12.78 2.63
CA THR A 302 -26.63 12.84 2.47
C THR A 302 -27.15 14.27 2.24
N ASP A 303 -26.43 15.29 2.71
CA ASP A 303 -26.73 16.70 2.45
C ASP A 303 -26.32 17.19 1.05
N GLY A 304 -25.76 16.32 0.21
CA GLY A 304 -25.26 16.65 -1.13
C GLY A 304 -23.89 17.34 -1.14
N SER A 305 -23.32 17.69 0.01
CA SER A 305 -21.94 18.17 0.09
C SER A 305 -20.95 17.04 -0.20
N SER A 306 -19.75 17.39 -0.67
CA SER A 306 -18.73 16.40 -1.04
C SER A 306 -17.34 16.77 -0.52
N VAL A 307 -16.42 15.80 -0.54
CA VAL A 307 -15.00 15.97 -0.23
C VAL A 307 -14.18 14.99 -1.05
N THR A 308 -13.00 15.40 -1.51
CA THR A 308 -12.13 14.59 -2.37
C THR A 308 -10.90 14.14 -1.61
N TYR A 309 -10.62 12.83 -1.62
CA TYR A 309 -9.39 12.25 -1.13
C TYR A 309 -8.40 12.02 -2.28
N THR A 310 -7.13 12.38 -2.08
CA THR A 310 -6.04 12.04 -3.02
C THR A 310 -5.43 10.72 -2.60
N VAL A 311 -5.67 9.67 -3.38
CA VAL A 311 -5.13 8.32 -3.16
C VAL A 311 -3.83 8.17 -3.94
N ASN A 312 -2.74 7.99 -3.20
CA ASN A 312 -1.40 7.78 -3.72
C ASN A 312 -1.02 6.32 -3.51
N VAL A 313 -0.67 5.62 -4.58
CA VAL A 313 -0.19 4.24 -4.53
C VAL A 313 1.26 4.21 -4.96
N THR A 314 2.10 3.54 -4.20
CA THR A 314 3.50 3.27 -4.54
C THR A 314 3.75 1.76 -4.52
N VAL A 315 4.81 1.34 -5.20
CA VAL A 315 5.28 -0.05 -5.20
C VAL A 315 6.60 -0.09 -4.42
N ALA A 316 6.74 -1.02 -3.49
CA ALA A 316 7.95 -1.20 -2.71
C ALA A 316 9.15 -1.51 -3.63
N PRO A 317 10.35 -0.98 -3.37
CA PRO A 317 11.54 -1.31 -4.15
C PRO A 317 11.93 -2.79 -4.03
N ASN A 318 12.76 -3.27 -4.95
CA ASN A 318 13.28 -4.64 -4.92
C ASN A 318 14.22 -4.85 -3.71
N SER A 319 13.96 -5.90 -2.92
CA SER A 319 14.74 -6.27 -1.73
C SER A 319 15.83 -7.32 -2.00
N ALA A 320 16.02 -7.75 -3.25
CA ALA A 320 17.05 -8.69 -3.67
C ALA A 320 18.47 -8.10 -3.54
N LYS A 321 19.41 -8.93 -3.07
CA LYS A 321 20.79 -8.54 -2.68
C LYS A 321 21.74 -9.73 -2.54
N ALA A 322 21.47 -10.85 -3.22
CA ALA A 322 22.33 -12.02 -3.16
C ALA A 322 23.60 -11.81 -4.01
N ILE A 323 24.70 -12.48 -3.65
CA ILE A 323 25.77 -12.80 -4.60
C ILE A 323 25.46 -14.19 -5.15
N THR A 324 25.42 -14.35 -6.47
CA THR A 324 25.01 -15.59 -7.14
C THR A 324 26.16 -16.30 -7.88
N ALA A 325 27.28 -15.61 -8.08
CA ALA A 325 28.53 -16.18 -8.55
C ALA A 325 29.71 -15.34 -8.01
N PHE A 326 30.85 -15.97 -7.73
CA PHE A 326 32.07 -15.32 -7.28
C PHE A 326 33.30 -16.15 -7.72
N SER A 327 34.34 -15.50 -8.23
CA SER A 327 35.67 -16.06 -8.55
C SER A 327 36.70 -14.92 -8.68
N PHE A 328 37.92 -15.20 -9.15
CA PHE A 328 38.94 -14.18 -9.39
C PHE A 328 39.45 -14.16 -10.84
N ILE A 329 39.86 -12.98 -11.32
CA ILE A 329 40.60 -12.85 -12.59
C ILE A 329 41.89 -13.68 -12.52
N GLY A 330 42.27 -14.30 -13.63
CA GLY A 330 43.43 -15.20 -13.73
C GLY A 330 43.20 -16.60 -13.14
N HIS A 331 42.16 -16.78 -12.33
CA HIS A 331 41.89 -18.01 -11.60
C HIS A 331 40.47 -18.53 -11.90
N PRO A 332 40.10 -18.84 -13.17
CA PRO A 332 38.73 -19.22 -13.52
C PRO A 332 38.29 -20.58 -12.93
N GLY A 333 39.24 -21.45 -12.54
CA GLY A 333 38.96 -22.65 -11.76
C GLY A 333 38.67 -22.39 -10.27
N ALA A 334 38.98 -21.19 -9.76
CA ALA A 334 38.72 -20.77 -8.39
C ALA A 334 37.27 -20.29 -8.22
N VAL A 335 36.31 -21.21 -8.36
CA VAL A 335 34.88 -20.92 -8.18
C VAL A 335 34.55 -20.85 -6.69
N GLY A 336 33.99 -19.73 -6.25
CA GLY A 336 33.58 -19.50 -4.87
C GLY A 336 32.37 -20.33 -4.47
N THR A 337 32.52 -21.15 -3.42
CA THR A 337 31.41 -21.87 -2.79
C THR A 337 30.63 -20.88 -1.90
N ILE A 338 29.41 -20.53 -2.32
CA ILE A 338 28.55 -19.54 -1.65
C ILE A 338 27.65 -20.26 -0.62
N ALA A 339 27.93 -20.05 0.67
CA ALA A 339 27.13 -20.60 1.77
C ALA A 339 26.04 -19.59 2.17
N ASP A 340 24.94 -19.60 1.43
CA ASP A 340 23.89 -18.59 1.53
C ASP A 340 22.85 -18.88 2.65
N SER A 341 22.88 -20.07 3.26
CA SER A 341 21.96 -20.51 4.31
C SER A 341 22.49 -20.35 5.74
N VAL A 342 23.75 -19.92 5.91
CA VAL A 342 24.41 -19.74 7.22
C VAL A 342 24.46 -18.27 7.65
N SER A 343 24.74 -18.04 8.94
CA SER A 343 24.90 -16.71 9.53
C SER A 343 26.20 -16.64 10.34
N PRO A 344 27.18 -15.78 9.97
CA PRO A 344 27.20 -14.93 8.78
C PRO A 344 27.23 -15.77 7.48
N LYS A 345 26.75 -15.19 6.37
CA LYS A 345 26.92 -15.78 5.03
C LYS A 345 28.39 -15.74 4.65
N THR A 346 28.88 -16.79 4.02
CA THR A 346 30.29 -16.89 3.59
C THR A 346 30.42 -17.24 2.12
N ILE A 347 31.57 -16.88 1.54
CA ILE A 347 32.01 -17.37 0.23
C ILE A 347 33.43 -17.90 0.42
N THR A 348 33.65 -19.18 0.15
CA THR A 348 34.97 -19.80 0.25
C THR A 348 35.53 -20.02 -1.15
N VAL A 349 36.68 -19.45 -1.47
CA VAL A 349 37.30 -19.50 -2.81
C VAL A 349 38.66 -20.22 -2.74
N PRO A 350 38.83 -21.40 -3.37
CA PRO A 350 40.11 -22.09 -3.40
C PRO A 350 41.03 -21.49 -4.47
N VAL A 351 42.26 -21.09 -4.11
CA VAL A 351 43.29 -20.59 -5.04
C VAL A 351 44.59 -21.38 -4.87
N THR A 352 45.44 -21.43 -5.90
CA THR A 352 46.66 -22.23 -5.89
C THR A 352 47.78 -21.62 -5.06
N ARG A 353 48.62 -22.45 -4.42
CA ARG A 353 49.82 -22.01 -3.70
C ARG A 353 50.81 -21.29 -4.62
N GLY A 354 50.90 -19.97 -4.45
CA GLY A 354 51.67 -19.08 -5.31
C GLY A 354 50.87 -17.83 -5.70
N THR A 355 49.54 -17.92 -5.70
CA THR A 355 48.62 -16.79 -5.87
C THR A 355 48.92 -15.69 -4.86
N ASP A 356 49.18 -14.48 -5.35
CA ASP A 356 49.23 -13.26 -4.53
C ASP A 356 47.82 -12.89 -4.07
N VAL A 357 47.49 -13.24 -2.83
CA VAL A 357 46.19 -12.93 -2.22
C VAL A 357 46.02 -11.46 -1.85
N THR A 358 47.09 -10.64 -1.91
CA THR A 358 47.05 -9.24 -1.44
C THR A 358 46.43 -8.26 -2.43
N ASN A 359 46.23 -8.69 -3.69
CA ASN A 359 45.79 -7.82 -4.78
C ASN A 359 44.83 -8.54 -5.77
N LEU A 360 43.91 -9.36 -5.27
CA LEU A 360 43.00 -10.15 -6.11
C LEU A 360 41.81 -9.32 -6.61
N ILE A 361 41.57 -9.36 -7.92
CA ILE A 361 40.40 -8.74 -8.58
C ILE A 361 39.27 -9.77 -8.68
N ALA A 362 38.15 -9.47 -8.03
CA ALA A 362 37.00 -10.37 -7.97
C ALA A 362 36.10 -10.25 -9.22
N THR A 363 35.65 -11.40 -9.72
CA THR A 363 34.59 -11.53 -10.72
C THR A 363 33.35 -12.06 -10.01
N PHE A 364 32.29 -11.27 -9.94
CA PHE A 364 31.06 -11.65 -9.24
C PHE A 364 29.78 -11.19 -9.96
N THR A 365 28.68 -11.88 -9.65
CA THR A 365 27.32 -11.54 -10.08
C THR A 365 26.44 -11.32 -8.85
N THR A 366 25.58 -10.30 -8.88
CA THR A 366 24.69 -9.97 -7.76
C THR A 366 23.29 -9.58 -8.22
N THR A 367 22.31 -9.74 -7.33
CA THR A 367 20.95 -9.20 -7.50
C THR A 367 20.72 -7.87 -6.77
N GLY A 368 21.72 -7.35 -6.06
CA GLY A 368 21.70 -6.02 -5.44
C GLY A 368 22.06 -4.90 -6.41
N THR A 369 21.89 -3.65 -5.96
CA THR A 369 22.16 -2.43 -6.75
C THR A 369 23.59 -1.91 -6.56
N VAL A 370 24.20 -2.14 -5.39
CA VAL A 370 25.56 -1.69 -5.05
C VAL A 370 26.24 -2.76 -4.19
N VAL A 371 27.53 -2.97 -4.42
CA VAL A 371 28.39 -3.83 -3.58
C VAL A 371 29.55 -2.99 -3.04
N LYS A 372 29.94 -3.20 -1.77
CA LYS A 372 31.04 -2.49 -1.12
C LYS A 372 31.93 -3.40 -0.28
N VAL A 373 33.19 -3.00 -0.12
CA VAL A 373 34.08 -3.45 0.96
C VAL A 373 34.46 -2.20 1.74
N GLY A 374 34.09 -2.14 3.03
CA GLY A 374 34.17 -0.92 3.82
C GLY A 374 33.41 0.24 3.13
N THR A 375 34.12 1.31 2.77
CA THR A 375 33.56 2.46 2.05
C THR A 375 33.62 2.33 0.52
N VAL A 376 34.51 1.46 0.00
CA VAL A 376 34.85 1.35 -1.44
C VAL A 376 33.78 0.57 -2.19
N VAL A 377 33.29 1.14 -3.29
CA VAL A 377 32.39 0.44 -4.23
C VAL A 377 33.18 -0.61 -5.00
N GLN A 378 32.66 -1.84 -4.98
CA GLN A 378 33.24 -2.97 -5.69
C GLN A 378 32.63 -3.07 -7.08
N THR A 379 33.48 -3.01 -8.10
CA THR A 379 33.12 -3.24 -9.49
C THR A 379 33.71 -4.59 -9.89
N SER A 380 32.82 -5.53 -10.25
CA SER A 380 33.19 -6.84 -10.79
C SER A 380 34.17 -6.67 -11.95
N THR A 381 35.19 -7.54 -12.00
CA THR A 381 36.34 -7.52 -12.92
C THR A 381 37.26 -6.28 -12.88
N VAL A 382 37.08 -5.36 -11.93
CA VAL A 382 37.89 -4.12 -11.85
C VAL A 382 38.51 -3.88 -10.46
N THR A 383 37.77 -4.07 -9.37
CA THR A 383 38.26 -3.72 -8.03
C THR A 383 39.10 -4.84 -7.41
N ALA A 384 40.37 -4.54 -7.11
CA ALA A 384 41.26 -5.41 -6.35
C ALA A 384 41.06 -5.24 -4.83
N ASN A 385 41.26 -6.31 -4.06
CA ASN A 385 41.28 -6.28 -2.59
C ASN A 385 42.35 -7.25 -2.05
N ASP A 386 42.77 -7.03 -0.80
CA ASP A 386 43.63 -7.94 -0.04
C ASP A 386 42.77 -8.98 0.70
N PHE A 387 43.00 -10.26 0.40
CA PHE A 387 42.33 -11.42 1.00
C PHE A 387 43.27 -12.24 1.92
N SER A 388 44.37 -11.66 2.40
CA SER A 388 45.19 -12.22 3.49
C SER A 388 44.38 -12.45 4.79
N THR A 389 43.24 -11.76 4.92
CA THR A 389 42.19 -12.03 5.91
C THR A 389 40.81 -11.99 5.23
N PRO A 390 39.75 -12.57 5.83
CA PRO A 390 38.42 -12.62 5.20
C PRO A 390 37.82 -11.23 4.93
N VAL A 391 37.36 -11.01 3.69
CA VAL A 391 36.88 -9.69 3.21
C VAL A 391 35.36 -9.63 3.26
N SER A 392 34.80 -8.67 4.00
CA SER A 392 33.35 -8.46 4.10
C SER A 392 32.79 -7.65 2.91
N TYR A 393 32.17 -8.36 1.97
CA TYR A 393 31.40 -7.79 0.85
C TYR A 393 29.97 -7.47 1.31
N VAL A 394 29.63 -6.18 1.40
CA VAL A 394 28.29 -5.70 1.74
C VAL A 394 27.51 -5.41 0.45
N VAL A 395 26.41 -6.12 0.22
CA VAL A 395 25.49 -5.90 -0.89
C VAL A 395 24.27 -5.12 -0.41
N THR A 396 23.89 -4.07 -1.15
CA THR A 396 22.71 -3.25 -0.89
C THR A 396 21.64 -3.52 -1.95
N ALA A 397 20.39 -3.66 -1.52
CA ALA A 397 19.21 -3.80 -2.37
C ALA A 397 18.63 -2.43 -2.79
N ALA A 398 17.64 -2.40 -3.68
CA ALA A 398 16.96 -1.16 -4.08
C ALA A 398 16.08 -0.59 -2.95
N ASP A 399 15.65 -1.41 -1.99
CA ASP A 399 14.97 -0.97 -0.75
C ASP A 399 15.94 -0.44 0.33
N SER A 400 17.23 -0.28 -0.01
CA SER A 400 18.33 0.08 0.89
C SER A 400 18.64 -0.92 2.01
N SER A 401 17.98 -2.09 2.06
CA SER A 401 18.38 -3.16 2.97
C SER A 401 19.70 -3.80 2.51
N THR A 402 20.50 -4.27 3.46
CA THR A 402 21.85 -4.80 3.21
C THR A 402 22.00 -6.26 3.61
N VAL A 403 23.04 -6.90 3.09
CA VAL A 403 23.51 -8.21 3.54
C VAL A 403 25.03 -8.27 3.38
N THR A 404 25.71 -8.99 4.26
CA THR A 404 27.17 -9.14 4.24
C THR A 404 27.56 -10.57 3.91
N TYR A 405 28.46 -10.74 2.95
CA TYR A 405 29.17 -11.97 2.64
C TYR A 405 30.61 -11.85 3.11
N ASN A 406 31.07 -12.76 3.97
CA ASN A 406 32.48 -12.84 4.33
C ASN A 406 33.19 -13.77 3.33
N VAL A 407 34.05 -13.19 2.48
CA VAL A 407 34.79 -13.89 1.43
C VAL A 407 36.15 -14.33 1.98
N THR A 408 36.37 -15.64 2.05
CA THR A 408 37.62 -16.25 2.52
C THR A 408 38.33 -16.93 1.36
N VAL A 409 39.61 -16.58 1.16
CA VAL A 409 40.48 -17.28 0.21
C VAL A 409 41.19 -18.43 0.93
N VAL A 410 41.18 -19.60 0.32
CA VAL A 410 41.84 -20.81 0.83
C VAL A 410 42.95 -21.21 -0.14
N VAL A 411 44.19 -21.16 0.30
CA VAL A 411 45.34 -21.50 -0.52
C VAL A 411 45.54 -23.02 -0.53
N THR A 412 45.33 -23.66 -1.69
CA THR A 412 45.55 -25.09 -1.88
C THR A 412 47.02 -25.35 -2.21
N ASN A 413 47.71 -26.01 -1.29
CA ASN A 413 49.07 -26.49 -1.51
C ASN A 413 49.07 -27.67 -2.50
N ALA A 414 50.09 -27.75 -3.35
CA ALA A 414 50.39 -29.00 -4.05
C ALA A 414 50.65 -30.11 -3.01
N PRO A 415 50.08 -31.32 -3.17
CA PRO A 415 50.28 -32.41 -2.22
C PRO A 415 51.75 -32.78 -2.08
N GLU A 416 52.23 -32.90 -0.84
CA GLU A 416 53.58 -33.40 -0.59
C GLU A 416 53.68 -34.89 -0.91
N LEU A 417 54.53 -35.24 -1.89
CA LEU A 417 54.77 -36.63 -2.30
C LEU A 417 55.73 -37.39 -1.36
N GLY A 418 56.34 -36.71 -0.37
CA GLY A 418 57.19 -37.34 0.64
C GLY A 418 58.17 -38.38 0.07
N ALA A 419 58.13 -39.60 0.61
CA ALA A 419 58.99 -40.70 0.19
C ALA A 419 58.64 -41.35 -1.17
N ILE A 420 57.49 -41.05 -1.79
CA ILE A 420 57.18 -41.51 -3.17
C ILE A 420 57.71 -40.53 -4.24
N ALA A 421 58.24 -39.37 -3.84
CA ALA A 421 58.76 -38.35 -4.76
C ALA A 421 59.83 -38.82 -5.77
N PRO A 422 60.82 -39.68 -5.46
CA PRO A 422 61.82 -40.11 -6.45
C PRO A 422 61.33 -41.23 -7.39
N PHE A 423 60.15 -41.82 -7.12
CA PHE A 423 59.66 -42.98 -7.87
C PHE A 423 58.95 -42.58 -9.17
N GLY A 424 59.37 -43.17 -10.29
CA GLY A 424 58.65 -43.11 -11.56
C GLY A 424 57.54 -44.16 -11.65
N GLY A 425 57.73 -45.32 -11.02
CA GLY A 425 56.75 -46.40 -10.96
C GLY A 425 56.59 -46.99 -9.57
N PHE A 426 55.35 -47.32 -9.17
CA PHE A 426 55.12 -48.05 -7.93
C PHE A 426 53.89 -48.97 -8.03
N GLY A 427 54.09 -50.27 -7.82
CA GLY A 427 53.10 -51.32 -8.10
C GLY A 427 52.38 -51.90 -6.87
N GLY A 428 52.14 -51.10 -5.84
CA GLY A 428 51.45 -51.53 -4.62
C GLY A 428 52.06 -52.80 -4.00
N PRO A 429 51.25 -53.73 -3.45
CA PRO A 429 51.69 -55.07 -3.06
C PRO A 429 51.74 -56.07 -4.23
N ALA A 430 51.21 -55.71 -5.40
CA ALA A 430 51.03 -56.60 -6.54
C ALA A 430 52.22 -56.66 -7.51
N GLY A 431 53.15 -55.70 -7.41
CA GLY A 431 54.36 -55.64 -8.24
C GLY A 431 54.19 -54.88 -9.54
N MET A 432 55.19 -54.98 -10.42
CA MET A 432 55.20 -54.29 -11.70
C MET A 432 55.61 -55.22 -12.83
N THR A 433 54.98 -55.04 -14.00
CA THR A 433 55.20 -55.86 -15.18
C THR A 433 55.56 -54.97 -16.36
N ASN A 434 56.76 -55.14 -16.90
CA ASN A 434 57.10 -54.64 -18.23
C ASN A 434 56.96 -55.76 -19.28
N GLN A 435 56.46 -55.39 -20.47
CA GLN A 435 56.34 -56.28 -21.64
C GLN A 435 56.91 -55.64 -22.92
N GLY A 436 57.83 -54.68 -22.79
CA GLY A 436 58.48 -53.97 -23.90
C GLY A 436 60.01 -53.91 -23.79
N LEU A 437 60.66 -53.59 -24.92
CA LEU A 437 62.11 -53.46 -25.06
C LEU A 437 62.60 -52.00 -25.03
N LEU A 438 61.67 -51.03 -25.08
CA LEU A 438 61.94 -49.59 -25.12
C LEU A 438 61.40 -48.89 -23.85
N THR A 439 61.15 -49.66 -22.79
CA THR A 439 60.70 -49.12 -21.49
C THR A 439 61.89 -48.57 -20.72
N VAL A 440 61.82 -47.30 -20.32
CA VAL A 440 62.86 -46.61 -19.55
C VAL A 440 62.22 -45.81 -18.42
N ILE A 441 62.67 -46.03 -17.18
CA ILE A 441 62.24 -45.24 -16.01
C ILE A 441 63.42 -44.38 -15.56
N ASN A 442 63.34 -43.07 -15.76
CA ASN A 442 64.30 -42.09 -15.24
C ASN A 442 63.90 -41.66 -13.82
N GLY A 443 64.29 -42.49 -12.86
CA GLY A 443 63.93 -42.41 -11.43
C GLY A 443 63.86 -43.80 -10.80
N ASP A 444 63.55 -43.86 -9.50
CA ASP A 444 63.41 -45.13 -8.79
C ASP A 444 62.09 -45.83 -9.16
N THR A 445 61.96 -47.12 -8.84
CA THR A 445 60.70 -47.86 -9.00
C THR A 445 60.51 -48.90 -7.90
N GLY A 446 59.28 -49.33 -7.59
CA GLY A 446 59.13 -50.34 -6.53
C GLY A 446 57.76 -50.95 -6.25
N THR A 447 57.72 -51.75 -5.18
CA THR A 447 56.57 -52.53 -4.72
C THR A 447 56.74 -52.93 -3.24
N THR A 448 55.63 -53.03 -2.49
CA THR A 448 55.60 -53.69 -1.17
C THR A 448 55.41 -55.21 -1.26
N GLY A 449 55.35 -55.75 -2.49
CA GLY A 449 55.39 -57.17 -2.78
C GLY A 449 56.81 -57.76 -2.82
N ALA A 450 56.89 -59.08 -2.97
CA ALA A 450 58.14 -59.80 -3.15
C ALA A 450 58.79 -59.49 -4.51
N SER A 451 60.13 -59.58 -4.62
CA SER A 451 60.85 -59.30 -5.88
C SER A 451 60.41 -60.11 -7.09
N THR A 452 59.84 -61.31 -6.89
CA THR A 452 59.28 -62.14 -7.98
C THR A 452 58.03 -61.54 -8.62
N LEU A 453 57.48 -60.45 -8.05
CA LEU A 453 56.38 -59.67 -8.63
C LEU A 453 56.89 -58.45 -9.44
N MET A 454 58.20 -58.18 -9.43
CA MET A 454 58.84 -57.33 -10.43
C MET A 454 59.24 -58.21 -11.62
N THR A 455 58.78 -57.87 -12.82
CA THR A 455 59.02 -58.66 -14.03
C THR A 455 59.30 -57.79 -15.24
N GLY A 456 60.30 -58.18 -16.03
CA GLY A 456 60.75 -57.44 -17.22
C GLY A 456 61.59 -56.18 -16.94
N PHE A 457 62.35 -56.14 -15.84
CA PHE A 457 63.15 -54.96 -15.50
C PHE A 457 64.59 -55.30 -15.11
N HIS A 458 65.50 -54.35 -15.36
CA HIS A 458 66.79 -54.28 -14.69
C HIS A 458 67.11 -52.84 -14.26
N ASP A 459 67.88 -52.67 -13.18
CA ASP A 459 68.26 -51.35 -12.66
C ASP A 459 69.70 -50.92 -12.99
N LEU A 460 70.01 -49.65 -12.70
CA LEU A 460 71.33 -49.05 -12.89
C LEU A 460 72.43 -49.72 -12.04
N GLY A 461 72.05 -50.45 -10.98
CA GLY A 461 72.95 -51.28 -10.18
C GLY A 461 73.23 -52.66 -10.79
N GLY A 462 72.53 -53.04 -11.87
CA GLY A 462 72.66 -54.34 -12.53
C GLY A 462 71.80 -55.45 -11.91
N ASN A 463 70.85 -55.14 -11.03
CA ASN A 463 69.88 -56.11 -10.52
C ASN A 463 68.86 -56.43 -11.62
N VAL A 464 68.57 -57.72 -11.87
CA VAL A 464 67.66 -58.17 -12.95
C VAL A 464 66.45 -58.90 -12.38
N TYR A 465 65.26 -58.53 -12.86
CA TYR A 465 63.96 -58.96 -12.34
C TYR A 465 63.13 -59.61 -13.46
N THR A 466 63.30 -60.92 -13.62
CA THR A 466 62.53 -61.79 -14.52
C THR A 466 62.41 -61.25 -15.96
N GLU A 467 63.56 -61.09 -16.63
CA GLU A 467 63.63 -60.66 -18.03
C GLU A 467 63.61 -61.82 -19.03
N THR A 468 63.15 -61.51 -20.24
CA THR A 468 63.21 -62.33 -21.45
C THR A 468 63.64 -61.44 -22.63
N PRO A 469 64.01 -62.01 -23.80
CA PRO A 469 64.33 -61.24 -25.01
C PRO A 469 63.19 -60.37 -25.61
N LEU A 470 62.04 -60.26 -24.93
CA LEU A 470 60.88 -59.46 -25.35
C LEU A 470 60.46 -58.39 -24.33
N ASN A 471 61.06 -58.35 -23.13
CA ASN A 471 60.64 -57.43 -22.06
C ASN A 471 61.79 -56.90 -21.20
N GLN A 472 62.81 -56.32 -21.82
CA GLN A 472 63.96 -55.74 -21.11
C GLN A 472 63.73 -54.24 -20.86
N GLY A 473 63.32 -53.89 -19.63
CA GLY A 473 62.98 -52.52 -19.23
C GLY A 473 64.05 -51.92 -18.32
N PHE A 474 64.63 -50.79 -18.70
CA PHE A 474 65.72 -50.17 -17.95
C PHE A 474 65.21 -49.20 -16.88
N VAL A 475 65.69 -49.33 -15.65
CA VAL A 475 65.45 -48.40 -14.55
C VAL A 475 66.74 -47.61 -14.28
N ASN A 476 66.77 -46.36 -14.73
CA ASN A 476 67.82 -45.39 -14.47
C ASN A 476 67.63 -44.80 -13.06
N GLY A 477 67.81 -45.66 -12.06
CA GLY A 477 67.48 -45.50 -10.65
C GLY A 477 67.62 -46.86 -9.95
N THR A 478 66.92 -47.06 -8.83
CA THR A 478 66.95 -48.31 -8.04
C THR A 478 65.59 -49.01 -8.04
N ILE A 479 65.58 -50.36 -8.02
CA ILE A 479 64.36 -51.15 -7.81
C ILE A 479 64.21 -51.50 -6.32
N HIS A 480 63.12 -51.05 -5.69
CA HIS A 480 62.82 -51.28 -4.27
C HIS A 480 61.66 -52.26 -4.08
N THR A 481 61.88 -53.29 -3.25
CA THR A 481 60.97 -54.44 -3.08
C THR A 481 60.93 -54.90 -1.62
N ALA A 482 59.89 -55.60 -1.17
CA ALA A 482 59.85 -56.13 0.20
C ALA A 482 60.86 -57.26 0.47
N THR A 483 61.24 -58.04 -0.54
CA THR A 483 62.29 -59.07 -0.44
C THR A 483 63.44 -58.77 -1.40
N ALA A 484 64.59 -58.38 -0.86
CA ALA A 484 65.79 -58.07 -1.64
C ALA A 484 66.35 -59.31 -2.38
N PRO A 485 66.63 -59.27 -3.70
CA PRO A 485 67.62 -60.15 -4.31
C PRO A 485 69.01 -59.95 -3.66
N PRO A 486 69.93 -60.91 -3.81
CA PRO A 486 71.27 -60.80 -3.22
C PRO A 486 72.05 -59.58 -3.74
N GLY A 487 72.10 -58.51 -2.93
CA GLY A 487 72.82 -57.27 -3.23
C GLY A 487 72.00 -55.98 -3.18
N SER A 488 70.66 -56.04 -3.07
CA SER A 488 69.79 -54.85 -3.21
C SER A 488 69.34 -54.20 -1.88
N VAL A 489 68.64 -53.08 -2.00
CA VAL A 489 68.19 -52.22 -0.89
C VAL A 489 67.05 -52.88 -0.06
N PRO A 490 67.03 -52.74 1.28
CA PRO A 490 65.95 -53.26 2.12
C PRO A 490 64.59 -52.59 1.84
N GLY A 491 63.50 -53.38 1.95
CA GLY A 491 62.13 -52.95 1.65
C GLY A 491 61.53 -51.84 2.54
N VAL A 492 62.29 -51.30 3.51
CA VAL A 492 61.88 -50.13 4.31
C VAL A 492 61.65 -48.89 3.44
N VAL A 493 62.39 -48.74 2.34
CA VAL A 493 62.20 -47.63 1.39
C VAL A 493 60.88 -47.79 0.66
N ALA A 494 60.55 -48.99 0.17
CA ALA A 494 59.26 -49.27 -0.48
C ALA A 494 58.07 -49.12 0.48
N ALA A 495 58.23 -49.50 1.75
CA ALA A 495 57.20 -49.30 2.78
C ALA A 495 56.94 -47.81 3.08
N ALA A 496 58.01 -47.01 3.20
CA ALA A 496 57.89 -45.56 3.38
C ALA A 496 57.27 -44.87 2.15
N ALA A 497 57.66 -45.29 0.94
CA ALA A 497 57.11 -44.82 -0.31
C ALA A 497 55.61 -45.14 -0.45
N ALA A 498 55.18 -46.36 -0.10
CA ALA A 498 53.76 -46.73 -0.08
C ALA A 498 52.93 -45.90 0.90
N LEU A 499 53.44 -45.63 2.10
CA LEU A 499 52.77 -44.77 3.08
C LEU A 499 52.65 -43.32 2.58
N ALA A 500 53.69 -42.79 1.95
CA ALA A 500 53.65 -41.46 1.33
C ALA A 500 52.68 -41.39 0.15
N ALA A 501 52.61 -42.45 -0.67
CA ALA A 501 51.66 -42.56 -1.78
C ALA A 501 50.19 -42.57 -1.30
N GLN A 502 49.88 -43.36 -0.26
CA GLN A 502 48.56 -43.36 0.37
C GLN A 502 48.21 -41.98 0.95
N THR A 503 49.15 -41.36 1.68
CA THR A 503 48.97 -40.01 2.24
C THR A 503 48.68 -38.97 1.14
N ALA A 504 49.40 -39.03 0.01
CA ALA A 504 49.17 -38.15 -1.12
C ALA A 504 47.80 -38.40 -1.79
N PHE A 505 47.35 -39.65 -1.90
CA PHE A 505 46.03 -40.01 -2.41
C PHE A 505 44.90 -39.49 -1.53
N ASP A 506 45.01 -39.68 -0.20
CA ASP A 506 44.00 -39.24 0.77
C ASP A 506 43.89 -37.70 0.80
N ASN A 507 45.03 -37.00 0.71
CA ASN A 507 45.10 -35.54 0.56
C ASN A 507 44.51 -35.06 -0.77
N LEU A 508 44.65 -35.84 -1.85
CA LEU A 508 44.09 -35.52 -3.17
C LEU A 508 42.59 -35.82 -3.32
N SER A 509 41.99 -36.54 -2.38
CA SER A 509 40.59 -36.97 -2.47
C SER A 509 39.59 -35.81 -2.47
N PRO A 510 38.40 -35.95 -3.08
CA PRO A 510 37.33 -34.94 -3.02
C PRO A 510 36.83 -34.58 -1.62
N ALA A 511 37.18 -35.38 -0.59
CA ALA A 511 36.87 -35.07 0.81
C ALA A 511 37.89 -34.10 1.43
N SER A 512 39.16 -34.21 1.04
CA SER A 512 40.27 -33.36 1.52
C SER A 512 40.46 -32.10 0.68
N LEU A 513 40.21 -32.20 -0.63
CA LEU A 513 40.24 -31.10 -1.60
C LEU A 513 38.90 -31.02 -2.37
N PRO A 514 37.81 -30.56 -1.72
CA PRO A 514 36.50 -30.39 -2.35
C PRO A 514 36.47 -29.19 -3.31
N GLY A 515 35.42 -29.14 -4.15
CA GLY A 515 35.11 -28.00 -5.02
C GLY A 515 35.56 -28.15 -6.48
N GLY A 516 35.91 -29.36 -6.91
CA GLY A 516 36.29 -29.63 -8.30
C GLY A 516 35.14 -29.42 -9.29
N THR A 517 35.46 -28.90 -10.48
CA THR A 517 34.49 -28.72 -11.58
C THR A 517 34.60 -29.83 -12.62
N ASP A 518 33.52 -30.12 -13.36
CA ASP A 518 33.55 -31.02 -14.52
C ASP A 518 33.44 -30.21 -15.83
N PRO A 519 34.58 -29.81 -16.46
CA PRO A 519 34.58 -28.85 -17.55
C PRO A 519 34.13 -29.44 -18.90
N GLY A 520 33.92 -30.75 -18.99
CA GLY A 520 33.54 -31.44 -20.22
C GLY A 520 32.68 -32.69 -20.03
N ALA A 521 31.95 -32.78 -18.90
CA ALA A 521 31.10 -33.92 -18.53
C ALA A 521 31.84 -35.27 -18.61
N GLY A 522 33.04 -35.33 -18.03
CA GLY A 522 33.94 -36.49 -18.05
C GLY A 522 34.88 -36.55 -19.26
N GLN A 523 34.75 -35.70 -20.28
CA GLN A 523 35.72 -35.60 -21.40
C GLN A 523 36.68 -34.43 -21.19
N LEU A 524 37.98 -34.67 -21.38
CA LEU A 524 39.05 -33.67 -21.29
C LEU A 524 39.68 -33.32 -22.64
N GLY A 525 39.46 -34.14 -23.67
CA GLY A 525 40.07 -33.94 -24.99
C GLY A 525 39.56 -32.70 -25.72
N GLY A 526 40.48 -31.87 -26.18
CA GLY A 526 40.20 -30.60 -26.85
C GLY A 526 39.99 -29.41 -25.90
N LEU A 527 40.07 -29.61 -24.58
CA LEU A 527 39.97 -28.53 -23.61
C LEU A 527 41.32 -27.82 -23.43
N THR A 528 41.25 -26.52 -23.10
CA THR A 528 42.34 -25.78 -22.46
C THR A 528 41.88 -25.44 -21.04
N LEU A 529 42.58 -25.96 -20.04
CA LEU A 529 42.23 -25.80 -18.63
C LEU A 529 43.25 -24.90 -17.93
N ALA A 530 42.75 -24.05 -17.03
CA ALA A 530 43.54 -23.18 -16.15
C ALA A 530 43.93 -23.94 -14.86
N PRO A 531 44.71 -23.34 -13.94
CA PRO A 531 45.03 -23.98 -12.66
C PRO A 531 43.77 -24.14 -11.81
N GLY A 532 43.65 -25.27 -11.09
CA GLY A 532 42.46 -25.57 -10.30
C GLY A 532 42.25 -27.05 -9.98
N ILE A 533 41.07 -27.33 -9.41
CA ILE A 533 40.58 -28.68 -9.09
C ILE A 533 39.47 -29.05 -10.08
N TYR A 534 39.55 -30.27 -10.61
CA TYR A 534 38.62 -30.82 -11.58
C TYR A 534 38.12 -32.18 -11.08
N GLN A 535 36.80 -32.37 -11.03
CA GLN A 535 36.16 -33.57 -10.51
C GLN A 535 35.17 -34.13 -11.53
N ALA A 536 35.33 -35.40 -11.93
CA ALA A 536 34.42 -36.05 -12.85
C ALA A 536 33.07 -36.32 -12.19
N ALA A 537 32.02 -35.63 -12.62
CA ALA A 537 30.66 -35.81 -12.11
C ALA A 537 30.09 -37.20 -12.48
N GLY A 538 30.50 -37.73 -13.64
CA GLY A 538 30.23 -39.10 -14.08
C GLY A 538 31.16 -40.16 -13.46
N GLY A 539 32.01 -39.80 -12.50
CA GLY A 539 32.91 -40.72 -11.79
C GLY A 539 34.23 -41.05 -12.51
N SER A 540 34.29 -41.02 -13.84
CA SER A 540 35.51 -41.28 -14.65
C SER A 540 35.88 -40.09 -15.54
N PHE A 541 37.18 -39.91 -15.80
CA PHE A 541 37.67 -39.00 -16.85
C PHE A 541 38.18 -39.76 -18.08
N LEU A 542 37.88 -39.20 -19.25
CA LEU A 542 38.31 -39.61 -20.58
C LEU A 542 39.17 -38.49 -21.18
N LEU A 543 40.26 -38.86 -21.84
CA LEU A 543 41.04 -37.96 -22.70
C LEU A 543 41.14 -38.61 -24.09
N THR A 544 40.12 -38.38 -24.91
CA THR A 544 39.96 -38.97 -26.24
C THR A 544 39.47 -37.92 -27.25
N GLY A 545 39.50 -38.23 -28.55
CA GLY A 545 39.10 -37.29 -29.60
C GLY A 545 40.16 -36.25 -29.94
N SER A 546 40.64 -35.48 -28.97
CA SER A 546 41.69 -34.44 -29.11
C SER A 546 42.61 -34.39 -27.88
N ASP A 547 43.74 -33.71 -27.98
CA ASP A 547 44.70 -33.51 -26.88
C ASP A 547 44.18 -32.49 -25.84
N LEU A 548 44.72 -32.54 -24.62
CA LEU A 548 44.38 -31.63 -23.51
C LEU A 548 45.49 -30.58 -23.35
N THR A 549 45.14 -29.31 -23.19
CA THR A 549 46.11 -28.24 -22.82
C THR A 549 45.91 -27.81 -21.38
N LEU A 550 46.99 -27.70 -20.62
CA LEU A 550 47.04 -27.16 -19.26
C LEU A 550 47.82 -25.83 -19.29
N ASP A 551 47.12 -24.74 -19.06
CA ASP A 551 47.62 -23.37 -19.14
C ASP A 551 47.90 -22.82 -17.74
N GLY A 552 49.18 -22.55 -17.45
CA GLY A 552 49.60 -22.05 -16.14
C GLY A 552 49.24 -20.58 -15.87
N GLY A 553 48.69 -19.85 -16.84
CA GLY A 553 48.35 -18.42 -16.70
C GLY A 553 49.56 -17.50 -16.47
N GLY A 554 50.78 -18.01 -16.57
CA GLY A 554 52.03 -17.33 -16.22
C GLY A 554 52.63 -17.75 -14.86
N ASP A 555 51.92 -18.52 -14.03
CA ASP A 555 52.44 -18.98 -12.74
C ASP A 555 53.20 -20.32 -12.88
N PRO A 556 54.51 -20.37 -12.58
CA PRO A 556 55.26 -21.64 -12.54
C PRO A 556 54.81 -22.58 -11.41
N ASN A 557 54.05 -22.08 -10.42
CA ASN A 557 53.51 -22.87 -9.31
C ASN A 557 52.09 -23.39 -9.57
N ALA A 558 51.51 -23.09 -10.74
CA ALA A 558 50.18 -23.50 -11.16
C ALA A 558 49.92 -24.99 -10.89
N VAL A 559 48.91 -25.28 -10.06
CA VAL A 559 48.52 -26.64 -9.65
C VAL A 559 47.27 -27.09 -10.39
N PHE A 560 47.27 -28.34 -10.85
CA PHE A 560 46.16 -29.00 -11.53
C PHE A 560 45.85 -30.32 -10.82
N VAL A 561 44.65 -30.45 -10.24
CA VAL A 561 44.20 -31.66 -9.55
C VAL A 561 43.01 -32.25 -10.28
N PHE A 562 43.14 -33.48 -10.78
CA PHE A 562 42.07 -34.23 -11.42
C PHE A 562 41.60 -35.36 -10.51
N GLN A 563 40.32 -35.35 -10.14
CA GLN A 563 39.67 -36.30 -9.24
C GLN A 563 38.61 -37.12 -9.99
N MET A 564 38.73 -38.44 -9.93
CA MET A 564 37.73 -39.35 -10.48
C MET A 564 37.51 -40.53 -9.52
N ALA A 565 36.24 -40.84 -9.23
CA ALA A 565 35.86 -41.91 -8.31
C ALA A 565 36.11 -43.32 -8.88
N THR A 566 36.20 -43.43 -10.21
CA THR A 566 36.50 -44.67 -10.93
C THR A 566 37.75 -44.50 -11.80
N THR A 567 37.63 -44.50 -13.13
CA THR A 567 38.77 -44.70 -14.04
C THR A 567 39.28 -43.42 -14.69
N LEU A 568 40.57 -43.45 -15.05
CA LEU A 568 41.17 -42.55 -16.04
C LEU A 568 41.43 -43.33 -17.33
N THR A 569 40.97 -42.83 -18.47
CA THR A 569 41.23 -43.43 -19.79
C THR A 569 41.78 -42.39 -20.75
N VAL A 570 43.06 -42.52 -21.14
CA VAL A 570 43.74 -41.63 -22.09
C VAL A 570 43.99 -42.37 -23.40
N GLY A 571 43.67 -41.73 -24.52
CA GLY A 571 43.77 -42.32 -25.86
C GLY A 571 42.60 -43.22 -26.24
N GLY A 572 42.36 -43.34 -27.54
CA GLY A 572 41.40 -44.28 -28.14
C GLY A 572 42.09 -45.37 -28.98
N PRO A 573 41.33 -46.34 -29.52
CA PRO A 573 41.87 -47.36 -30.43
C PRO A 573 42.58 -46.71 -31.63
N GLY A 574 43.88 -47.00 -31.80
CA GLY A 574 44.72 -46.41 -32.84
C GLY A 574 44.95 -44.89 -32.72
N ALA A 575 44.61 -44.27 -31.60
CA ALA A 575 44.58 -42.81 -31.43
C ALA A 575 45.08 -42.38 -30.04
N PRO A 576 46.40 -42.42 -29.77
CA PRO A 576 46.97 -41.90 -28.53
C PRO A 576 46.71 -40.40 -28.36
N ARG A 577 46.69 -39.93 -27.12
CA ARG A 577 46.54 -38.50 -26.79
C ARG A 577 47.65 -38.00 -25.89
N SER A 578 47.83 -36.69 -25.94
CA SER A 578 48.86 -35.96 -25.19
C SER A 578 48.26 -34.89 -24.29
N ILE A 579 49.01 -34.54 -23.27
CA ILE A 579 48.77 -33.39 -22.40
C ILE A 579 49.87 -32.36 -22.67
N ILE A 580 49.46 -31.18 -23.10
CA ILE A 580 50.33 -30.06 -23.49
C ILE A 580 50.40 -29.09 -22.31
N LEU A 581 51.61 -28.72 -21.88
CA LEU A 581 51.81 -27.70 -20.85
C LEU A 581 52.14 -26.35 -21.51
N THR A 582 51.44 -25.29 -21.11
CA THR A 582 51.67 -23.91 -21.59
C THR A 582 51.80 -22.92 -20.44
N ASN A 583 52.37 -21.74 -20.73
CA ASN A 583 52.36 -20.56 -19.85
C ASN A 583 52.76 -20.82 -18.39
N GLY A 584 53.85 -21.58 -18.19
CA GLY A 584 54.41 -21.87 -16.86
C GLY A 584 53.92 -23.15 -16.20
N ALA A 585 52.87 -23.83 -16.71
CA ALA A 585 52.41 -25.10 -16.16
C ALA A 585 53.55 -26.14 -16.11
N GLN A 586 53.75 -26.78 -14.95
CA GLN A 586 54.83 -27.76 -14.73
C GLN A 586 54.27 -29.14 -14.41
N ALA A 587 54.86 -30.18 -15.00
CA ALA A 587 54.49 -31.58 -14.79
C ALA A 587 54.49 -32.01 -13.31
N LYS A 588 55.33 -31.41 -12.46
CA LYS A 588 55.39 -31.70 -11.02
C LYS A 588 54.19 -31.19 -10.21
N ASN A 589 53.39 -30.29 -10.78
CA ASN A 589 52.20 -29.70 -10.15
C ASN A 589 50.88 -30.28 -10.70
N VAL A 590 50.94 -31.31 -11.56
CA VAL A 590 49.77 -31.98 -12.13
C VAL A 590 49.56 -33.32 -11.41
N PHE A 591 48.34 -33.56 -10.91
CA PHE A 591 48.02 -34.71 -10.07
C PHE A 591 46.71 -35.39 -10.51
N TRP A 592 46.68 -36.73 -10.49
CA TRP A 592 45.51 -37.52 -10.85
C TRP A 592 45.15 -38.49 -9.72
N TYR A 593 44.05 -38.20 -9.02
CA TYR A 593 43.41 -39.08 -8.05
C TYR A 593 42.46 -40.02 -8.80
N VAL A 594 42.80 -41.32 -8.87
CA VAL A 594 42.03 -42.31 -9.62
C VAL A 594 41.47 -43.37 -8.68
N GLY A 595 40.17 -43.30 -8.40
CA GLY A 595 39.48 -44.15 -7.42
C GLY A 595 39.43 -45.64 -7.76
N SER A 596 39.66 -46.02 -9.02
CA SER A 596 39.99 -47.40 -9.42
C SER A 596 41.28 -47.48 -10.24
N ALA A 597 41.22 -47.64 -11.56
CA ALA A 597 42.37 -47.92 -12.43
C ALA A 597 42.56 -46.88 -13.54
N ALA A 598 43.80 -46.69 -13.96
CA ALA A 598 44.17 -45.77 -15.04
C ALA A 598 44.75 -46.51 -16.25
N THR A 599 44.20 -46.26 -17.44
CA THR A 599 44.64 -46.85 -18.72
C THR A 599 45.13 -45.73 -19.63
N ILE A 600 46.42 -45.74 -19.96
CA ILE A 600 47.10 -44.64 -20.66
C ILE A 600 47.62 -45.10 -22.02
N ASN A 601 47.08 -44.50 -23.09
CA ASN A 601 47.42 -44.72 -24.50
C ASN A 601 47.62 -46.20 -24.84
N ALA A 602 46.58 -47.01 -24.64
CA ALA A 602 46.60 -48.46 -24.90
C ALA A 602 46.99 -48.86 -26.35
N ALA A 603 46.99 -47.92 -27.29
CA ALA A 603 47.45 -48.10 -28.68
C ALA A 603 48.95 -47.79 -28.91
N GLY A 604 49.70 -47.38 -27.87
CA GLY A 604 51.07 -46.86 -28.00
C GLY A 604 51.11 -45.39 -28.43
N GLY A 605 52.23 -44.70 -28.19
CA GLY A 605 52.42 -43.28 -28.52
C GLY A 605 51.83 -42.28 -27.51
N GLY A 606 52.06 -40.98 -27.77
CA GLY A 606 51.50 -39.84 -27.00
C GLY A 606 52.19 -39.55 -25.67
N THR A 607 51.86 -38.39 -25.07
CA THR A 607 52.52 -37.88 -23.84
C THR A 607 51.54 -37.65 -22.69
N MET A 608 51.61 -38.47 -21.65
CA MET A 608 50.94 -38.25 -20.38
C MET A 608 51.76 -37.33 -19.48
N VAL A 609 51.08 -36.56 -18.62
CA VAL A 609 51.72 -35.58 -17.71
C VAL A 609 51.12 -35.68 -16.30
N GLY A 610 51.98 -35.64 -15.29
CA GLY A 610 51.61 -35.55 -13.88
C GLY A 610 51.81 -36.81 -13.06
N THR A 611 51.62 -36.68 -11.74
CA THR A 611 51.68 -37.78 -10.79
C THR A 611 50.32 -38.48 -10.75
N ILE A 612 50.24 -39.70 -11.29
CA ILE A 612 49.04 -40.55 -11.27
C ILE A 612 49.09 -41.41 -10.01
N ILE A 613 48.08 -41.31 -9.14
CA ILE A 613 47.89 -42.18 -7.98
C ILE A 613 46.54 -42.88 -8.11
N ALA A 614 46.59 -44.16 -8.44
CA ALA A 614 45.43 -45.03 -8.63
C ALA A 614 45.23 -45.96 -7.43
N SER A 615 43.99 -46.07 -6.95
CA SER A 615 43.62 -47.00 -5.88
C SER A 615 43.92 -48.45 -6.26
N ALA A 616 43.64 -48.82 -7.52
CA ALA A 616 44.01 -50.11 -8.09
C ALA A 616 45.39 -50.02 -8.79
N GLY A 617 45.42 -50.06 -10.12
CA GLY A 617 46.64 -50.16 -10.91
C GLY A 617 46.67 -49.18 -12.09
N VAL A 618 47.83 -49.08 -12.74
CA VAL A 618 48.08 -48.17 -13.87
C VAL A 618 48.69 -48.94 -15.03
N SER A 619 48.08 -48.86 -16.21
CA SER A 619 48.52 -49.58 -17.41
C SER A 619 48.88 -48.60 -18.53
N PHE A 620 50.09 -48.71 -19.07
CA PHE A 620 50.58 -47.95 -20.21
C PHE A 620 50.74 -48.85 -21.44
N SER A 621 50.15 -48.44 -22.57
CA SER A 621 50.19 -49.18 -23.83
C SER A 621 49.63 -50.61 -23.72
N THR A 622 49.97 -51.50 -24.65
CA THR A 622 49.56 -52.91 -24.72
C THR A 622 50.63 -53.71 -25.47
N ALA A 623 50.78 -54.99 -25.15
CA ALA A 623 51.82 -55.85 -25.71
C ALA A 623 51.75 -55.89 -27.25
N GLY A 624 52.91 -55.71 -27.91
CA GLY A 624 53.03 -55.64 -29.36
C GLY A 624 53.06 -54.23 -29.96
N ASN A 625 52.64 -53.19 -29.22
CA ASN A 625 52.79 -51.81 -29.67
C ASN A 625 54.26 -51.37 -29.63
N VAL A 626 54.81 -50.87 -30.74
CA VAL A 626 56.19 -50.34 -30.80
C VAL A 626 56.30 -48.84 -30.48
N GLU A 627 55.20 -48.09 -30.62
CA GLU A 627 55.16 -46.64 -30.40
C GLU A 627 55.29 -46.27 -28.93
N ILE A 628 56.31 -45.47 -28.60
CA ILE A 628 56.66 -45.13 -27.22
C ILE A 628 55.59 -44.23 -26.58
N VAL A 629 55.02 -44.66 -25.45
CA VAL A 629 54.22 -43.77 -24.60
C VAL A 629 55.16 -43.04 -23.65
N THR A 630 55.07 -41.71 -23.58
CA THR A 630 55.85 -40.90 -22.63
C THR A 630 55.01 -40.51 -21.42
N LEU A 631 55.59 -40.55 -20.22
CA LEU A 631 55.03 -39.99 -18.99
C LEU A 631 56.02 -38.99 -18.40
N ASN A 632 55.70 -37.71 -18.44
CA ASN A 632 56.42 -36.69 -17.66
C ASN A 632 55.72 -36.56 -16.31
N GLY A 633 56.12 -37.39 -15.34
CA GLY A 633 55.28 -37.69 -14.18
C GLY A 633 55.66 -38.96 -13.43
N ARG A 634 54.67 -39.61 -12.81
CA ARG A 634 54.82 -40.83 -12.00
C ARG A 634 53.59 -41.73 -12.14
N ALA A 635 53.79 -43.05 -12.15
CA ALA A 635 52.74 -44.05 -12.26
C ALA A 635 52.65 -44.89 -10.99
N ILE A 636 51.67 -44.60 -10.12
CA ILE A 636 51.53 -45.24 -8.81
C ILE A 636 50.19 -45.98 -8.75
N GLY A 637 50.24 -47.30 -8.57
CA GLY A 637 49.13 -48.13 -8.10
C GLY A 637 49.30 -48.41 -6.61
N LEU A 638 48.24 -48.20 -5.82
CA LEU A 638 48.26 -48.42 -4.37
C LEU A 638 48.04 -49.89 -4.02
N ASN A 639 47.01 -50.53 -4.61
CA ASN A 639 46.58 -51.89 -4.25
C ASN A 639 46.74 -52.91 -5.39
N ALA A 640 47.02 -52.48 -6.63
CA ALA A 640 47.28 -53.37 -7.76
C ALA A 640 48.51 -52.91 -8.57
N SER A 641 48.85 -53.68 -9.61
CA SER A 641 50.13 -53.56 -10.31
C SER A 641 50.20 -52.34 -11.25
N VAL A 642 51.43 -51.94 -11.57
CA VAL A 642 51.71 -51.04 -12.69
C VAL A 642 52.26 -51.86 -13.86
N THR A 643 51.64 -51.73 -15.03
CA THR A 643 51.99 -52.49 -16.24
C THR A 643 52.44 -51.55 -17.35
N LEU A 644 53.63 -51.78 -17.91
CA LEU A 644 54.26 -50.92 -18.91
C LEU A 644 54.58 -51.70 -20.18
N VAL A 645 54.41 -51.07 -21.35
CA VAL A 645 54.94 -51.56 -22.63
C VAL A 645 55.53 -50.40 -23.39
N ASN A 646 56.84 -50.47 -23.69
CA ASN A 646 57.60 -49.44 -24.42
C ASN A 646 57.30 -48.03 -23.88
N THR A 647 57.40 -47.86 -22.57
CA THR A 647 56.99 -46.63 -21.87
C THR A 647 58.21 -45.89 -21.30
N VAL A 648 58.36 -44.61 -21.63
CA VAL A 648 59.41 -43.76 -21.07
C VAL A 648 58.81 -42.89 -19.96
N ILE A 649 59.25 -43.11 -18.72
CA ILE A 649 58.84 -42.31 -17.55
C ILE A 649 59.98 -41.36 -17.16
N ASN A 650 59.69 -40.07 -17.15
CA ASN A 650 60.59 -39.02 -16.69
C ASN A 650 60.07 -38.45 -15.36
N VAL A 651 60.73 -38.77 -14.25
CA VAL A 651 60.35 -38.24 -12.94
C VAL A 651 60.64 -36.74 -12.87
N PRO A 652 59.64 -35.88 -12.63
CA PRO A 652 59.88 -34.45 -12.44
C PRO A 652 60.69 -34.21 -11.16
N ALA A 653 61.75 -33.41 -11.27
CA ALA A 653 62.53 -32.95 -10.11
C ALA A 653 61.60 -32.27 -9.08
N PRO A 654 61.88 -32.42 -7.76
CA PRO A 654 61.06 -31.85 -6.68
C PRO A 654 60.93 -30.32 -6.77
#